data_AF-A0A0G0L8R7-F1
#
_entry.id   AF-A0A0G0L8R7-F1
#
_cell.length_a   1.000
_cell.length_b   1.000
_cell.length_c   1.000
_cell.angle_alpha   90.00
_cell.angle_beta   90.00
_cell.angle_gamma   90.00
#
_symmetry.space_group_name_H-M   'P 1'
#
loop_
_entity.id
_entity.type
_entity.pdbx_description
1 polymer ?
#
loop_
_entity_poly.entity_id
_entity_poly.type
_entity_poly.pdbx_seq_one_letter_code
_entity_poly.pdbx_strand_id
1 'polypeptide(L)'
;MLKKIQLSLFVLFFIFIFSTKESYSYVLFSDDFHIKEDSNWKYEANGGEIIFMDGIMSLSSSGLNFPFVTNSEATKFGDFDHVTLEYRYSYGQIGFMGDGMGVGYTGDNDYPYYQFSIWNDLDMGLVFQYRNVEVLSDGRCDYSNISLSRIRLADTGGWHIFKIEKNGGKYTISLDSQIIFITNDNQCIPQNIFIGNSQRGGRTDWNDLNMDYVNLYTGDVTPVPVNKVIIFPGLGASWNPEAMLTGNTSANFHWTMTPFVKNYDLLVRALENNGMEKDQDFYVWNYDWRKPLNQIVGDFNNYVNSLDLETGQKLDLVGHSLGGLVARIWSQDHGELIDKTITLGSPHYGSVKAYEAWNGAKISDSTDIAAVALNVLLQLQKKNNDTIVQTLRSYAPVVFDLLPTFEFLKKNGNTVSINTSPFLREKNNTMSSFFGQLSTIGGTGEETKEWIYLKDSSIFDQFLGIWKDGKPKLHEYGDGDGTVLRKSAIISEAENEDFDSSHRALVDESTNWILQKMGLEVAVNNGSSYSERQAIFYLGSPANMTVNCGGTEKSDVDGWVIMENYLLGDCVIKLVGNGGGGVYHLVAGDDREWKYYEGVIEDGQIIKIMDNQTSESWEILRRDFEIIGASKALKAARKENISEAVEAYILFRSKENIFTNSEEILDNLKIILNKRKIALFEKNTLYYLAELQKALAEKKNKFSPDYSASINFYQAENLMSPSLNYGGNYLAAKLFKIVWK
;
A
#
# COMPACT_ATOMS: atom_id res chain seq x y z
N MET A 1 -60.90 -17.75 -17.74
CA MET A 1 -60.86 -17.40 -16.30
C MET A 1 -59.55 -17.76 -15.62
N LEU A 2 -58.98 -18.96 -15.84
CA LEU A 2 -57.73 -19.36 -15.15
C LEU A 2 -56.50 -18.47 -15.42
N LYS A 3 -56.32 -17.91 -16.64
CA LYS A 3 -55.18 -17.03 -16.94
C LYS A 3 -55.24 -15.64 -16.28
N LYS A 4 -56.43 -15.13 -15.94
CA LYS A 4 -56.57 -13.85 -15.20
C LYS A 4 -56.36 -14.03 -13.70
N ILE A 5 -56.74 -15.19 -13.16
CA ILE A 5 -56.53 -15.53 -11.75
C ILE A 5 -55.04 -15.78 -11.47
N GLN A 6 -54.29 -16.39 -12.40
CA GLN A 6 -52.84 -16.53 -12.26
C GLN A 6 -52.10 -15.19 -12.33
N LEU A 7 -52.50 -14.24 -13.18
CA LEU A 7 -51.84 -12.93 -13.25
C LEU A 7 -52.12 -12.07 -12.00
N SER A 8 -53.35 -12.13 -11.46
CA SER A 8 -53.68 -11.44 -10.20
C SER A 8 -53.03 -12.08 -8.98
N LEU A 9 -52.89 -13.41 -8.92
CA LEU A 9 -52.13 -14.09 -7.86
C LEU A 9 -50.62 -13.85 -7.98
N PHE A 10 -50.08 -13.77 -9.20
CA PHE A 10 -48.65 -13.50 -9.40
C PHE A 10 -48.28 -12.05 -9.05
N VAL A 11 -49.18 -11.08 -9.31
CA VAL A 11 -49.00 -9.68 -8.89
C VAL A 11 -49.21 -9.50 -7.38
N LEU A 12 -50.17 -10.20 -6.76
CA LEU A 12 -50.32 -10.18 -5.29
C LEU A 12 -49.17 -10.90 -4.56
N PHE A 13 -48.60 -11.95 -5.15
CA PHE A 13 -47.41 -12.63 -4.62
C PHE A 13 -46.14 -11.78 -4.77
N PHE A 14 -46.01 -10.99 -5.84
CA PHE A 14 -44.93 -10.01 -5.99
C PHE A 14 -45.07 -8.81 -5.05
N ILE A 15 -46.29 -8.34 -4.77
CA ILE A 15 -46.52 -7.25 -3.80
C ILE A 15 -46.27 -7.71 -2.35
N PHE A 16 -46.43 -9.01 -2.04
CA PHE A 16 -46.09 -9.56 -0.72
C PHE A 16 -44.61 -9.95 -0.55
N ILE A 17 -43.85 -10.14 -1.64
CA ILE A 17 -42.40 -10.46 -1.58
C ILE A 17 -41.52 -9.21 -1.75
N PHE A 18 -42.04 -8.12 -2.31
CA PHE A 18 -41.33 -6.81 -2.41
C PHE A 18 -41.90 -5.73 -1.48
N SER A 19 -42.38 -6.15 -0.31
CA SER A 19 -42.56 -5.26 0.85
C SER A 19 -41.61 -5.71 1.96
N THR A 20 -40.31 -5.83 1.66
CA THR A 20 -39.33 -5.52 2.69
C THR A 20 -39.55 -4.05 3.00
N LYS A 21 -40.08 -3.73 4.18
CA LYS A 21 -39.78 -2.44 4.76
C LYS A 21 -38.26 -2.40 4.77
N GLU A 22 -37.66 -1.65 3.85
CA GLU A 22 -36.30 -1.19 4.03
C GLU A 22 -36.35 -0.41 5.34
N SER A 23 -35.90 -1.06 6.41
CA SER A 23 -35.70 -0.42 7.69
C SER A 23 -34.43 0.39 7.52
N TYR A 24 -34.55 1.55 6.88
CA TYR A 24 -33.49 2.53 6.86
C TYR A 24 -33.15 2.85 8.31
N SER A 25 -31.90 2.61 8.71
CA SER A 25 -31.42 3.09 9.99
C SER A 25 -31.30 4.60 9.91
N TYR A 26 -32.06 5.31 10.75
CA TYR A 26 -31.98 6.76 10.81
C TYR A 26 -31.27 7.14 12.10
N VAL A 27 -30.11 7.79 11.98
CA VAL A 27 -29.43 8.43 13.11
C VAL A 27 -30.31 9.59 13.55
N LEU A 28 -30.95 9.42 14.70
CA LEU A 28 -31.82 10.43 15.29
C LEU A 28 -31.00 11.51 16.00
N PHE A 29 -29.90 11.08 16.61
CA PHE A 29 -29.00 11.93 17.38
C PHE A 29 -27.63 11.25 17.45
N SER A 30 -26.57 12.02 17.31
CA SER A 30 -25.18 11.58 17.44
C SER A 30 -24.37 12.76 17.95
N ASP A 31 -23.49 12.50 18.91
CA ASP A 31 -22.54 13.46 19.45
C ASP A 31 -21.20 12.75 19.66
N ASP A 32 -20.17 13.25 18.98
CA ASP A 32 -18.78 12.77 19.01
C ASP A 32 -17.89 13.59 19.95
N PHE A 33 -18.49 14.53 20.69
CA PHE A 33 -17.83 15.38 21.68
C PHE A 33 -16.58 16.11 21.18
N HIS A 34 -16.43 16.35 19.87
CA HIS A 34 -15.38 17.23 19.35
C HIS A 34 -15.55 18.67 19.84
N ILE A 35 -16.79 19.10 20.06
CA ILE A 35 -17.14 20.40 20.63
C ILE A 35 -18.23 20.25 21.69
N LYS A 36 -18.25 21.17 22.66
CA LYS A 36 -19.31 21.22 23.67
C LYS A 36 -20.63 21.68 23.06
N GLU A 37 -21.66 20.82 23.05
CA GLU A 37 -22.98 21.14 22.50
C GLU A 37 -24.07 21.36 23.57
N ASP A 38 -24.31 22.61 23.95
CA ASP A 38 -25.33 22.99 24.95
C ASP A 38 -26.79 22.82 24.45
N SER A 39 -27.01 22.60 23.15
CA SER A 39 -28.35 22.30 22.61
C SER A 39 -28.81 20.88 22.90
N ASN A 40 -27.87 19.94 22.96
CA ASN A 40 -28.15 18.51 23.08
C ASN A 40 -28.04 18.03 24.52
N TRP A 41 -27.23 18.71 25.33
CA TRP A 41 -26.89 18.30 26.69
C TRP A 41 -27.01 19.45 27.69
N LYS A 42 -27.31 19.07 28.93
CA LYS A 42 -27.16 19.89 30.13
C LYS A 42 -25.93 19.39 30.87
N TYR A 43 -24.91 20.25 30.95
CA TYR A 43 -23.64 19.95 31.62
C TYR A 43 -23.63 20.56 33.02
N GLU A 44 -23.50 19.72 34.04
CA GLU A 44 -23.35 20.14 35.43
C GLU A 44 -22.00 19.70 35.95
N ALA A 45 -21.02 20.63 35.97
CA ALA A 45 -19.68 20.32 36.48
C ALA A 45 -19.69 19.89 37.95
N ASN A 46 -20.67 20.36 38.74
CA ASN A 46 -20.89 19.98 40.15
C ASN A 46 -19.63 20.04 41.04
N GLY A 47 -18.66 20.89 40.71
CA GLY A 47 -17.39 21.01 41.45
C GLY A 47 -16.26 20.08 40.99
N GLY A 48 -16.45 19.30 39.93
CA GLY A 48 -15.41 18.63 39.15
C GLY A 48 -15.13 19.32 37.81
N GLU A 49 -14.54 18.59 36.87
CA GLU A 49 -14.13 19.09 35.55
C GLU A 49 -14.76 18.26 34.42
N ILE A 50 -15.24 18.95 33.38
CA ILE A 50 -15.68 18.37 32.11
C ILE A 50 -14.80 18.98 31.03
N ILE A 51 -13.99 18.15 30.37
CA ILE A 51 -12.99 18.58 29.38
C ILE A 51 -13.30 17.91 28.05
N PHE A 52 -13.17 18.66 26.95
CA PHE A 52 -13.32 18.17 25.59
C PHE A 52 -11.96 18.29 24.89
N MET A 53 -11.34 17.17 24.54
CA MET A 53 -10.02 17.15 23.91
C MET A 53 -9.90 15.92 23.00
N ASP A 54 -9.39 16.12 21.78
CA ASP A 54 -9.15 15.05 20.79
C ASP A 54 -10.38 14.17 20.49
N GLY A 55 -11.60 14.75 20.51
CA GLY A 55 -12.86 14.01 20.27
C GLY A 55 -13.36 13.23 21.48
N ILE A 56 -12.83 13.50 22.67
CA ILE A 56 -13.24 12.80 23.90
C ILE A 56 -13.77 13.83 24.91
N MET A 57 -14.94 13.55 25.48
CA MET A 57 -15.43 14.21 26.68
C MET A 57 -14.98 13.45 27.92
N SER A 58 -14.09 14.05 28.72
CA SER A 58 -13.58 13.50 29.98
C SER A 58 -14.25 14.18 31.18
N LEU A 59 -14.79 13.38 32.09
CA LEU A 59 -15.33 13.79 33.38
C LEU A 59 -14.39 13.32 34.49
N SER A 60 -13.97 14.24 35.36
CA SER A 60 -13.14 13.93 36.52
C SER A 60 -13.50 14.80 37.72
N SER A 61 -13.11 14.39 38.92
CA SER A 61 -13.25 15.22 40.11
C SER A 61 -12.24 14.87 41.19
N SER A 62 -11.76 15.90 41.88
CA SER A 62 -11.01 15.79 43.13
C SER A 62 -11.82 16.22 44.36
N GLY A 63 -13.09 16.58 44.17
CA GLY A 63 -14.02 17.04 45.21
C GLY A 63 -14.93 15.93 45.75
N LEU A 64 -15.83 16.28 46.67
CA LEU A 64 -16.84 15.34 47.17
C LEU A 64 -18.03 15.14 46.21
N ASN A 65 -18.07 15.86 45.10
CA ASN A 65 -19.12 15.79 44.10
C ASN A 65 -18.48 15.45 42.75
N PHE A 66 -19.25 14.93 41.80
CA PHE A 66 -18.77 14.56 40.47
C PHE A 66 -19.60 15.23 39.38
N PRO A 67 -19.01 15.51 38.19
CA PRO A 67 -19.76 16.03 37.06
C PRO A 67 -20.91 15.11 36.64
N PHE A 68 -21.96 15.73 36.12
CA PHE A 68 -23.14 15.03 35.63
C PHE A 68 -23.62 15.68 34.34
N VAL A 69 -23.90 14.84 33.34
CA VAL A 69 -24.38 15.28 32.03
C VAL A 69 -25.66 14.52 31.72
N THR A 70 -26.69 15.26 31.32
CA THR A 70 -27.99 14.69 30.93
C THR A 70 -28.47 15.34 29.63
N ASN A 71 -29.25 14.62 28.84
CA ASN A 71 -29.87 15.15 27.63
C ASN A 71 -30.72 16.41 27.91
N SER A 72 -30.75 17.34 26.95
CA SER A 72 -31.66 18.48 26.98
C SER A 72 -33.11 18.03 26.71
N GLU A 73 -34.11 18.89 26.99
CA GLU A 73 -35.52 18.51 26.79
C GLU A 73 -35.90 18.22 25.34
N ALA A 74 -35.09 18.64 24.37
CA ALA A 74 -35.34 18.40 22.94
C ALA A 74 -34.95 16.98 22.50
N THR A 75 -34.07 16.30 23.22
CA THR A 75 -33.52 14.99 22.85
C THR A 75 -34.12 13.93 23.76
N LYS A 76 -35.05 13.10 23.27
CA LYS A 76 -35.74 12.11 24.11
C LYS A 76 -35.61 10.70 23.57
N PHE A 77 -34.96 9.84 24.36
CA PHE A 77 -34.88 8.41 24.12
C PHE A 77 -36.27 7.74 24.09
N GLY A 78 -37.22 8.26 24.88
CA GLY A 78 -38.55 7.69 25.04
C GLY A 78 -39.49 7.83 23.84
N ASP A 79 -39.20 8.74 22.90
CA ASP A 79 -40.12 9.16 21.84
C ASP A 79 -40.28 8.13 20.70
N PHE A 80 -39.45 7.07 20.69
CA PHE A 80 -39.38 6.11 19.59
C PHE A 80 -39.73 4.69 20.06
N ASP A 81 -40.58 3.99 19.31
CA ASP A 81 -40.95 2.60 19.62
C ASP A 81 -39.82 1.60 19.32
N HIS A 82 -38.96 1.88 18.34
CA HIS A 82 -37.80 1.06 18.00
C HIS A 82 -36.57 1.95 17.92
N VAL A 83 -35.69 1.88 18.92
CA VAL A 83 -34.54 2.77 19.02
C VAL A 83 -33.41 2.11 19.77
N THR A 84 -32.20 2.40 19.36
CA THR A 84 -30.98 1.95 20.00
C THR A 84 -30.21 3.15 20.49
N LEU A 85 -29.75 3.09 21.74
CA LEU A 85 -28.79 4.02 22.32
C LEU A 85 -27.47 3.29 22.53
N GLU A 86 -26.38 3.93 22.11
CA GLU A 86 -25.04 3.38 22.12
C GLU A 86 -24.07 4.41 22.70
N TYR A 87 -23.19 3.94 23.57
CA TYR A 87 -22.13 4.72 24.20
C TYR A 87 -20.80 4.05 23.89
N ARG A 88 -19.81 4.82 23.43
CA ARG A 88 -18.40 4.39 23.47
C ARG A 88 -17.70 5.11 24.61
N TYR A 89 -17.21 4.34 25.58
CA TYR A 89 -16.70 4.87 26.84
C TYR A 89 -15.47 4.11 27.32
N SER A 90 -14.67 4.74 28.18
CA SER A 90 -13.60 4.08 28.92
C SER A 90 -13.47 4.69 30.32
N TYR A 91 -12.97 3.91 31.26
CA TYR A 91 -12.56 4.42 32.56
C TYR A 91 -11.05 4.66 32.58
N GLY A 92 -10.62 5.85 32.96
CA GLY A 92 -9.20 6.21 33.04
C GLY A 92 -8.57 5.67 34.32
N GLN A 93 -8.83 6.34 35.44
CA GLN A 93 -8.50 5.86 36.78
C GLN A 93 -9.76 5.30 37.45
N ILE A 94 -9.66 4.20 38.19
CA ILE A 94 -10.76 3.66 39.02
C ILE A 94 -10.55 4.06 40.48
N GLY A 95 -11.52 4.74 41.06
CA GLY A 95 -11.55 5.20 42.45
C GLY A 95 -12.58 4.46 43.31
N PHE A 96 -12.66 4.83 44.59
CA PHE A 96 -13.64 4.26 45.53
C PHE A 96 -15.06 4.83 45.33
N MET A 97 -15.18 6.03 44.78
CA MET A 97 -16.46 6.63 44.42
C MET A 97 -16.77 6.27 42.98
N GLY A 98 -17.93 5.67 42.76
CA GLY A 98 -18.32 5.20 41.43
C GLY A 98 -19.10 6.21 40.60
N ASP A 99 -19.09 5.96 39.30
CA ASP A 99 -19.81 6.71 38.28
C ASP A 99 -20.06 5.80 37.05
N GLY A 100 -20.80 6.33 36.09
CA GLY A 100 -21.05 5.63 34.83
C GLY A 100 -22.07 6.31 33.95
N MET A 101 -22.76 5.52 33.14
CA MET A 101 -23.70 6.01 32.13
C MET A 101 -24.87 5.07 31.93
N GLY A 102 -25.99 5.60 31.49
CA GLY A 102 -27.18 4.82 31.19
C GLY A 102 -28.43 5.67 30.97
N VAL A 103 -29.59 5.04 31.11
CA VAL A 103 -30.90 5.67 30.88
C VAL A 103 -31.82 5.52 32.08
N GLY A 104 -32.72 6.49 32.26
CA GLY A 104 -33.70 6.48 33.34
C GLY A 104 -34.67 7.66 33.30
N TYR A 105 -35.18 8.06 34.47
CA TYR A 105 -35.93 9.30 34.63
C TYR A 105 -35.36 10.14 35.78
N THR A 106 -35.58 11.45 35.71
CA THR A 106 -35.26 12.37 36.81
C THR A 106 -36.51 12.57 37.66
N GLY A 107 -36.45 12.25 38.95
CA GLY A 107 -37.59 12.43 39.85
C GLY A 107 -37.82 13.89 40.25
N ASP A 108 -38.94 14.16 40.96
CA ASP A 108 -39.32 15.51 41.42
C ASP A 108 -38.28 16.18 42.35
N ASN A 109 -37.32 15.41 42.87
CA ASN A 109 -36.21 15.85 43.70
C ASN A 109 -34.89 16.04 42.91
N ASP A 110 -34.97 16.13 41.59
CA ASP A 110 -33.84 16.19 40.63
C ASP A 110 -32.90 14.97 40.70
N TYR A 111 -33.33 13.88 41.34
CA TYR A 111 -32.53 12.67 41.48
C TYR A 111 -32.64 11.79 40.23
N PRO A 112 -31.51 11.34 39.64
CA PRO A 112 -31.53 10.43 38.50
C PRO A 112 -31.80 8.99 38.95
N TYR A 113 -32.95 8.46 38.58
CA TYR A 113 -33.28 7.06 38.78
C TYR A 113 -32.90 6.28 37.51
N TYR A 114 -31.74 5.62 37.55
CA TYR A 114 -31.32 4.72 36.46
C TYR A 114 -32.24 3.50 36.35
N GLN A 115 -32.67 3.21 35.12
CA GLN A 115 -33.33 1.97 34.76
C GLN A 115 -32.33 0.93 34.28
N PHE A 116 -31.38 1.35 33.44
CA PHE A 116 -30.28 0.54 32.93
C PHE A 116 -29.03 1.40 32.92
N SER A 117 -27.95 0.94 33.53
CA SER A 117 -26.67 1.63 33.50
C SER A 117 -25.50 0.67 33.60
N ILE A 118 -24.37 1.10 33.07
CA ILE A 118 -23.07 0.56 33.44
C ILE A 118 -22.48 1.49 34.52
N TRP A 119 -21.82 0.88 35.49
CA TRP A 119 -21.22 1.56 36.63
C TRP A 119 -19.93 0.85 37.01
N ASN A 120 -18.93 1.61 37.46
CA ASN A 120 -17.68 1.05 37.97
C ASN A 120 -17.26 1.76 39.25
N ASP A 121 -16.59 1.03 40.13
CA ASP A 121 -15.84 1.54 41.28
C ASP A 121 -14.95 0.44 41.84
N LEU A 122 -14.02 0.80 42.72
CA LEU A 122 -13.06 -0.13 43.30
C LEU A 122 -13.70 -1.26 44.13
N ASP A 123 -14.87 -1.04 44.73
CA ASP A 123 -15.50 -2.00 45.64
C ASP A 123 -16.31 -3.06 44.86
N MET A 124 -17.07 -2.62 43.86
CA MET A 124 -17.96 -3.45 43.06
C MET A 124 -17.30 -4.00 41.79
N GLY A 125 -16.33 -3.27 41.23
CA GLY A 125 -15.84 -3.45 39.85
C GLY A 125 -16.89 -3.03 38.82
N LEU A 126 -16.62 -3.35 37.54
CA LEU A 126 -17.56 -3.08 36.45
C LEU A 126 -18.85 -3.88 36.65
N VAL A 127 -19.98 -3.18 36.76
CA VAL A 127 -21.30 -3.76 36.95
C VAL A 127 -22.32 -3.16 35.98
N PHE A 128 -23.18 -4.02 35.45
CA PHE A 128 -24.44 -3.60 34.86
C PHE A 128 -25.50 -3.51 35.95
N GLN A 129 -26.13 -2.34 36.10
CA GLN A 129 -27.18 -2.07 37.06
C GLN A 129 -28.52 -1.93 36.34
N TYR A 130 -29.58 -2.56 36.88
CA TYR A 130 -30.86 -2.56 36.21
C TYR A 130 -32.09 -2.63 37.12
N ARG A 131 -33.22 -2.16 36.57
CA ARG A 131 -34.57 -2.25 37.12
C ARG A 131 -35.51 -2.79 36.04
N ASN A 132 -35.87 -4.07 36.17
CA ASN A 132 -36.82 -4.75 35.29
C ASN A 132 -38.24 -4.51 35.83
N VAL A 133 -38.88 -3.41 35.40
CA VAL A 133 -40.15 -2.89 35.94
C VAL A 133 -41.14 -2.69 34.82
N GLU A 134 -42.30 -3.35 34.93
CA GLU A 134 -43.41 -3.23 34.00
C GLU A 134 -44.17 -1.91 34.20
N VAL A 135 -44.71 -1.35 33.10
CA VAL A 135 -45.59 -0.18 33.14
C VAL A 135 -46.86 -0.50 33.92
N LEU A 136 -47.18 0.33 34.92
CA LEU A 136 -48.41 0.18 35.70
C LEU A 136 -49.64 0.49 34.84
N SER A 137 -50.81 -0.02 35.24
CA SER A 137 -52.07 0.14 34.51
C SER A 137 -52.51 1.59 34.29
N ASP A 138 -51.95 2.55 35.02
CA ASP A 138 -52.19 3.98 34.88
C ASP A 138 -51.19 4.69 33.92
N GLY A 139 -50.30 3.92 33.28
CA GLY A 139 -49.31 4.40 32.32
C GLY A 139 -48.10 5.08 32.96
N ARG A 140 -47.96 5.04 34.30
CA ARG A 140 -46.84 5.69 34.99
C ARG A 140 -45.68 4.73 35.23
N CYS A 141 -44.48 5.29 35.09
CA CYS A 141 -43.23 4.65 35.42
C CYS A 141 -42.66 5.24 36.70
N ASP A 142 -42.96 4.59 37.83
CA ASP A 142 -42.37 4.94 39.12
C ASP A 142 -41.65 3.71 39.69
N TYR A 143 -40.31 3.73 39.60
CA TYR A 143 -39.44 2.74 40.20
C TYR A 143 -38.53 3.31 41.28
N SER A 144 -38.89 4.48 41.84
CA SER A 144 -38.17 5.12 42.94
C SER A 144 -38.10 4.22 44.18
N ASN A 145 -39.13 3.41 44.39
CA ASN A 145 -39.26 2.49 45.53
C ASN A 145 -38.76 1.06 45.23
N ILE A 146 -38.27 0.79 44.03
CA ILE A 146 -37.74 -0.52 43.67
C ILE A 146 -36.25 -0.55 44.08
N SER A 147 -35.63 -1.73 44.24
CA SER A 147 -34.18 -1.85 44.46
C SER A 147 -33.43 -2.07 43.14
N LEU A 148 -32.23 -1.49 43.02
CA LEU A 148 -31.39 -1.61 41.83
C LEU A 148 -30.68 -2.98 41.86
N SER A 149 -30.92 -3.81 40.85
CA SER A 149 -30.25 -5.10 40.69
C SER A 149 -28.91 -4.92 39.97
N ARG A 150 -27.96 -5.84 40.16
CA ARG A 150 -26.60 -5.73 39.61
C ARG A 150 -26.09 -7.05 39.05
N ILE A 151 -25.41 -6.99 37.91
CA ILE A 151 -24.65 -8.09 37.29
C ILE A 151 -23.19 -7.65 37.22
N ARG A 152 -22.27 -8.43 37.79
CA ARG A 152 -20.82 -8.19 37.65
C ARG A 152 -20.36 -8.59 36.26
N LEU A 153 -19.54 -7.74 35.66
CA LEU A 153 -18.98 -7.93 34.33
C LEU A 153 -17.45 -8.10 34.44
N ALA A 154 -16.85 -8.70 33.41
CA ALA A 154 -15.40 -8.71 33.29
C ALA A 154 -14.94 -7.38 32.72
N ASP A 155 -14.00 -6.73 33.40
CA ASP A 155 -13.34 -5.52 32.90
C ASP A 155 -12.07 -5.94 32.15
N THR A 156 -12.05 -5.72 30.83
CA THR A 156 -10.85 -6.00 30.00
C THR A 156 -9.92 -4.81 29.90
N GLY A 157 -10.29 -3.66 30.46
CA GLY A 157 -9.66 -2.38 30.24
C GLY A 157 -9.85 -1.86 28.81
N GLY A 158 -9.57 -0.57 28.62
CA GLY A 158 -9.67 0.09 27.32
C GLY A 158 -11.07 0.66 27.04
N TRP A 159 -11.39 0.79 25.75
CA TRP A 159 -12.66 1.32 25.26
C TRP A 159 -13.70 0.21 25.13
N HIS A 160 -14.91 0.53 25.55
CA HIS A 160 -16.05 -0.37 25.55
C HIS A 160 -17.24 0.26 24.83
N ILE A 161 -18.07 -0.59 24.22
CA ILE A 161 -19.35 -0.18 23.62
C ILE A 161 -20.49 -0.71 24.46
N PHE A 162 -21.23 0.18 25.11
CA PHE A 162 -22.45 -0.15 25.86
C PHE A 162 -23.69 0.21 25.05
N LYS A 163 -24.59 -0.75 24.83
CA LYS A 163 -25.73 -0.59 23.93
C LYS A 163 -27.04 -1.03 24.58
N ILE A 164 -28.08 -0.22 24.40
CA ILE A 164 -29.44 -0.42 24.90
C ILE A 164 -30.42 -0.33 23.72
N GLU A 165 -30.98 -1.47 23.34
CA GLU A 165 -31.92 -1.61 22.23
C GLU A 165 -33.34 -1.70 22.76
N LYS A 166 -34.19 -0.72 22.42
CA LYS A 166 -35.61 -0.69 22.72
C LYS A 166 -36.40 -1.21 21.53
N ASN A 167 -37.23 -2.22 21.77
CA ASN A 167 -38.22 -2.72 20.82
C ASN A 167 -39.59 -2.77 21.50
N GLY A 168 -40.42 -1.76 21.25
CA GLY A 168 -41.66 -1.51 21.97
C GLY A 168 -41.41 -1.33 23.47
N GLY A 169 -42.00 -2.21 24.28
CA GLY A 169 -41.80 -2.26 25.73
C GLY A 169 -40.74 -3.26 26.18
N LYS A 170 -39.80 -3.67 25.31
CA LYS A 170 -38.76 -4.64 25.63
C LYS A 170 -37.38 -4.05 25.36
N TYR A 171 -36.40 -4.42 26.18
CA TYR A 171 -35.03 -3.97 26.07
C TYR A 171 -34.05 -5.14 25.96
N THR A 172 -33.10 -5.02 25.03
CA THR A 172 -31.90 -5.85 24.94
C THR A 172 -30.70 -4.98 25.28
N ILE A 173 -29.83 -5.47 26.17
CA ILE A 173 -28.66 -4.74 26.64
C ILE A 173 -27.42 -5.54 26.26
N SER A 174 -26.46 -4.89 25.63
CA SER A 174 -25.18 -5.48 25.25
C SER A 174 -23.97 -4.64 25.70
N LEU A 175 -22.85 -5.33 25.90
CA LEU A 175 -21.53 -4.75 26.13
C LEU A 175 -20.54 -5.46 25.18
N ASP A 176 -19.79 -4.70 24.38
CA ASP A 176 -18.80 -5.20 23.42
C ASP A 176 -19.35 -6.33 22.53
N SER A 177 -20.54 -6.11 21.96
CA SER A 177 -21.29 -7.07 21.14
C SER A 177 -21.86 -8.30 21.87
N GLN A 178 -21.64 -8.46 23.17
CA GLN A 178 -22.23 -9.54 23.96
C GLN A 178 -23.53 -9.07 24.62
N ILE A 179 -24.63 -9.80 24.40
CA ILE A 179 -25.89 -9.56 25.13
C ILE A 179 -25.70 -9.94 26.60
N ILE A 180 -25.80 -8.95 27.48
CA ILE A 180 -25.65 -9.13 28.93
C ILE A 180 -26.99 -9.21 29.66
N PHE A 181 -28.06 -8.66 29.08
CA PHE A 181 -29.40 -8.69 29.69
C PHE A 181 -30.52 -8.51 28.67
N ILE A 182 -31.66 -9.15 28.92
CA ILE A 182 -32.90 -8.96 28.14
C ILE A 182 -34.05 -8.83 29.15
N THR A 183 -34.87 -7.80 29.00
CA THR A 183 -36.02 -7.58 29.91
C THR A 183 -37.21 -8.47 29.56
N ASN A 184 -38.21 -8.45 30.47
CA ASN A 184 -39.56 -8.88 30.12
C ASN A 184 -40.21 -7.89 29.13
N ASP A 185 -41.41 -8.21 28.65
CA ASP A 185 -42.21 -7.28 27.85
C ASP A 185 -42.82 -6.16 28.72
N ASN A 186 -43.41 -5.14 28.09
CA ASN A 186 -44.14 -4.03 28.73
C ASN A 186 -43.36 -3.25 29.80
N GLN A 187 -42.05 -3.11 29.64
CA GLN A 187 -41.18 -2.33 30.51
C GLN A 187 -41.44 -0.84 30.42
N CYS A 188 -41.08 -0.16 31.51
CA CYS A 188 -41.04 1.29 31.56
C CYS A 188 -40.11 1.91 30.53
N ILE A 189 -40.52 3.08 30.02
CA ILE A 189 -39.78 3.83 29.01
C ILE A 189 -38.96 4.92 29.70
N PRO A 190 -37.61 4.85 29.67
CA PRO A 190 -36.79 5.90 30.25
C PRO A 190 -36.85 7.16 29.38
N GLN A 191 -36.73 8.31 30.03
CA GLN A 191 -36.85 9.63 29.39
C GLN A 191 -35.49 10.29 29.17
N ASN A 192 -34.53 10.00 30.05
CA ASN A 192 -33.27 10.71 30.13
C ASN A 192 -32.09 9.77 29.92
N ILE A 193 -31.05 10.34 29.32
CA ILE A 193 -29.71 9.79 29.17
C ILE A 193 -28.85 10.44 30.24
N PHE A 194 -28.06 9.65 30.95
CA PHE A 194 -27.23 10.07 32.07
C PHE A 194 -25.77 9.66 31.84
N ILE A 195 -24.85 10.56 32.13
CA ILE A 195 -23.39 10.34 32.12
C ILE A 195 -22.80 11.01 33.37
N GLY A 196 -21.92 10.31 34.08
CA GLY A 196 -21.31 10.76 35.33
C GLY A 196 -22.18 10.44 36.56
N ASN A 197 -22.05 11.25 37.61
CA ASN A 197 -22.73 11.01 38.89
C ASN A 197 -23.13 12.33 39.56
N SER A 198 -24.44 12.57 39.69
CA SER A 198 -24.97 13.80 40.30
C SER A 198 -24.91 13.81 41.83
N GLN A 199 -24.54 12.70 42.47
CA GLN A 199 -24.57 12.56 43.92
C GLN A 199 -23.27 13.00 44.57
N ARG A 200 -23.40 13.47 45.81
CA ARG A 200 -22.25 13.71 46.68
C ARG A 200 -21.67 12.37 47.14
N GLY A 201 -20.41 12.13 46.78
CA GLY A 201 -19.60 11.02 47.26
C GLY A 201 -19.26 11.16 48.75
N GLY A 202 -18.93 10.02 49.35
CA GLY A 202 -18.40 9.96 50.72
C GLY A 202 -16.89 10.29 50.81
N ARG A 203 -16.18 10.31 49.67
CA ARG A 203 -14.74 10.62 49.53
C ARG A 203 -14.49 11.36 48.21
N THR A 204 -13.22 11.67 47.94
CA THR A 204 -12.76 12.42 46.75
C THR A 204 -12.16 11.54 45.66
N ASP A 205 -12.03 10.24 45.90
CA ASP A 205 -11.35 9.31 44.99
C ASP A 205 -12.37 8.76 43.98
N TRP A 206 -12.70 9.55 42.96
CA TRP A 206 -13.63 9.19 41.87
C TRP A 206 -12.96 8.43 40.74
N ASN A 207 -13.75 7.83 39.84
CA ASN A 207 -13.21 7.37 38.57
C ASN A 207 -13.05 8.56 37.61
N ASP A 208 -12.16 8.41 36.64
CA ASP A 208 -12.21 9.24 35.43
C ASP A 208 -13.07 8.53 34.41
N LEU A 209 -14.09 9.22 33.89
CA LEU A 209 -14.99 8.70 32.86
C LEU A 209 -14.75 9.43 31.55
N ASN A 210 -14.34 8.69 30.52
CA ASN A 210 -14.13 9.20 29.17
C ASN A 210 -15.23 8.72 28.25
N MET A 211 -15.81 9.65 27.49
CA MET A 211 -16.83 9.39 26.48
C MET A 211 -16.28 9.79 25.11
N ASP A 212 -16.34 8.87 24.16
CA ASP A 212 -15.95 9.12 22.77
C ASP A 212 -17.18 9.58 21.97
N TYR A 213 -18.24 8.77 21.96
CA TYR A 213 -19.50 9.18 21.35
C TYR A 213 -20.74 8.66 22.09
N VAL A 214 -21.88 9.31 21.80
CA VAL A 214 -23.22 8.80 22.10
C VAL A 214 -24.08 8.85 20.84
N ASN A 215 -24.63 7.70 20.45
CA ASN A 215 -25.47 7.56 19.26
C ASN A 215 -26.88 7.06 19.63
N LEU A 216 -27.90 7.68 19.04
CA LEU A 216 -29.30 7.28 19.12
C LEU A 216 -29.83 7.08 17.69
N TYR A 217 -30.28 5.88 17.35
CA TYR A 217 -30.74 5.56 16.00
C TYR A 217 -31.93 4.59 16.01
N THR A 218 -32.80 4.69 14.99
CA THR A 218 -33.88 3.70 14.78
C THR A 218 -33.43 2.62 13.82
N GLY A 219 -33.90 1.38 14.01
CA GLY A 219 -33.56 0.21 13.19
C GLY A 219 -32.62 -0.78 13.88
N ASP A 220 -32.65 -2.03 13.42
CA ASP A 220 -31.63 -3.02 13.77
C ASP A 220 -30.31 -2.52 13.17
N VAL A 221 -29.35 -2.14 14.02
CA VAL A 221 -27.95 -2.29 13.61
C VAL A 221 -27.66 -3.78 13.70
N THR A 222 -28.04 -4.51 12.65
CA THR A 222 -26.99 -5.31 12.03
C THR A 222 -25.83 -4.33 11.84
N PRO A 223 -24.61 -4.57 12.35
CA PRO A 223 -23.46 -3.76 11.93
C PRO A 223 -23.65 -3.58 10.44
N VAL A 224 -23.75 -2.33 9.96
CA VAL A 224 -23.91 -2.08 8.51
C VAL A 224 -22.95 -3.05 7.88
N PRO A 225 -23.40 -4.03 7.07
CA PRO A 225 -22.48 -5.03 6.56
C PRO A 225 -21.42 -4.22 5.84
N VAL A 226 -20.24 -4.09 6.47
CA VAL A 226 -19.15 -3.37 5.84
C VAL A 226 -18.83 -4.29 4.69
N ASN A 227 -19.04 -3.80 3.47
CA ASN A 227 -18.73 -4.57 2.29
C ASN A 227 -17.31 -5.08 2.45
N LYS A 228 -17.05 -6.33 2.05
CA LYS A 228 -15.69 -6.85 2.16
C LYS A 228 -14.77 -5.93 1.36
N VAL A 229 -13.73 -5.41 2.04
CA VAL A 229 -12.78 -4.48 1.41
C VAL A 229 -11.63 -5.27 0.81
N ILE A 230 -11.27 -5.01 -0.44
CA ILE A 230 -10.09 -5.61 -1.07
C ILE A 230 -9.11 -4.50 -1.45
N ILE A 231 -7.93 -4.54 -0.85
CA ILE A 231 -6.82 -3.64 -1.13
C ILE A 231 -5.94 -4.26 -2.22
N PHE A 232 -5.65 -3.48 -3.27
CA PHE A 232 -4.79 -3.86 -4.40
C PHE A 232 -3.48 -3.08 -4.37
N PRO A 233 -2.36 -3.74 -4.05
CA PRO A 233 -1.06 -3.11 -4.06
C PRO A 233 -0.60 -2.72 -5.48
N GLY A 234 0.37 -1.80 -5.56
CA GLY A 234 0.93 -1.30 -6.82
C GLY A 234 1.98 -2.23 -7.43
N LEU A 235 2.52 -1.83 -8.59
CA LEU A 235 3.59 -2.58 -9.26
C LEU A 235 4.82 -2.72 -8.34
N GLY A 236 5.30 -3.95 -8.15
CA GLY A 236 6.44 -4.25 -7.27
C GLY A 236 6.11 -4.38 -5.78
N ALA A 237 4.86 -4.11 -5.37
CA ALA A 237 4.47 -4.17 -3.96
C ALA A 237 4.22 -5.59 -3.45
N SER A 238 4.01 -6.56 -4.34
CA SER A 238 3.88 -7.98 -3.97
C SER A 238 5.15 -8.76 -4.28
N TRP A 239 5.47 -9.72 -3.42
CA TRP A 239 6.68 -10.54 -3.45
C TRP A 239 6.37 -12.03 -3.36
N ASN A 240 7.08 -12.81 -4.16
CA ASN A 240 7.24 -14.25 -3.96
C ASN A 240 8.67 -14.62 -4.39
N PRO A 241 9.55 -15.07 -3.47
CA PRO A 241 10.97 -15.25 -3.78
C PRO A 241 11.22 -16.30 -4.86
N GLU A 242 10.49 -17.43 -4.82
CA GLU A 242 10.63 -18.49 -5.81
C GLU A 242 10.19 -18.02 -7.21
N ALA A 243 9.03 -17.38 -7.31
CA ALA A 243 8.51 -16.84 -8.56
C ALA A 243 9.48 -15.81 -9.14
N MET A 244 10.01 -14.91 -8.30
CA MET A 244 10.94 -13.86 -8.71
C MET A 244 12.28 -14.41 -9.21
N LEU A 245 12.83 -15.41 -8.51
CA LEU A 245 14.12 -16.02 -8.87
C LEU A 245 14.02 -17.00 -10.05
N THR A 246 12.89 -17.67 -10.23
CA THR A 246 12.72 -18.65 -11.33
C THR A 246 12.12 -18.05 -12.59
N GLY A 247 11.46 -16.89 -12.49
CA GLY A 247 10.64 -16.32 -13.55
C GLY A 247 9.37 -17.12 -13.84
N ASN A 248 9.04 -18.11 -13.00
CA ASN A 248 7.82 -18.90 -13.13
C ASN A 248 6.61 -18.07 -12.67
N THR A 249 5.48 -18.25 -13.36
CA THR A 249 4.22 -17.54 -13.11
C THR A 249 3.10 -18.49 -12.64
N SER A 250 3.48 -19.65 -12.07
CA SER A 250 2.58 -20.66 -11.51
C SER A 250 1.50 -20.05 -10.62
N ALA A 251 0.26 -20.52 -10.80
CA ALA A 251 -0.88 -20.09 -9.99
C ALA A 251 -0.80 -20.53 -8.52
N ASN A 252 0.07 -21.50 -8.19
CA ASN A 252 0.22 -22.02 -6.82
C ASN A 252 1.17 -21.17 -5.96
N PHE A 253 1.78 -20.12 -6.51
CA PHE A 253 2.64 -19.24 -5.73
C PHE A 253 1.82 -18.37 -4.79
N HIS A 254 2.18 -18.41 -3.51
CA HIS A 254 1.60 -17.53 -2.49
C HIS A 254 2.37 -16.22 -2.47
N TRP A 255 1.72 -15.15 -2.91
CA TRP A 255 2.27 -13.81 -2.93
C TRP A 255 1.97 -13.10 -1.61
N THR A 256 2.94 -12.36 -1.08
CA THR A 256 2.80 -11.55 0.12
C THR A 256 3.18 -10.10 -0.16
N MET A 257 2.86 -9.19 0.76
CA MET A 257 3.39 -7.83 0.67
C MET A 257 4.91 -7.88 0.75
N THR A 258 5.59 -7.12 -0.10
CA THR A 258 7.04 -6.95 -0.03
C THR A 258 7.40 -6.37 1.36
N PRO A 259 8.34 -6.95 2.14
CA PRO A 259 8.53 -6.61 3.55
C PRO A 259 8.76 -5.12 3.91
N PHE A 260 9.25 -4.31 2.97
CA PHE A 260 9.50 -2.88 3.13
C PHE A 260 8.46 -1.95 2.54
N VAL A 261 7.45 -2.49 1.89
CA VAL A 261 6.37 -1.66 1.37
C VAL A 261 5.47 -1.34 2.55
N LYS A 262 5.55 -0.08 2.99
CA LYS A 262 4.85 0.46 4.16
C LYS A 262 3.68 1.38 3.81
N ASN A 263 3.49 1.60 2.51
CA ASN A 263 2.49 2.48 1.92
C ASN A 263 1.04 2.10 2.24
N TYR A 264 0.79 0.91 2.79
CA TYR A 264 -0.54 0.42 3.09
C TYR A 264 -0.77 0.27 4.59
N ASP A 265 0.27 0.43 5.41
CA ASP A 265 0.20 0.17 6.86
C ASP A 265 -0.76 1.17 7.55
N LEU A 266 -0.89 2.41 7.05
CA LEU A 266 -1.85 3.37 7.60
C LEU A 266 -3.30 2.95 7.28
N LEU A 267 -3.61 2.65 6.02
CA LEU A 267 -4.93 2.20 5.60
C LEU A 267 -5.34 0.91 6.33
N VAL A 268 -4.45 -0.09 6.40
CA VAL A 268 -4.71 -1.35 7.10
C VAL A 268 -5.05 -1.11 8.57
N ARG A 269 -4.22 -0.34 9.28
CA ARG A 269 -4.49 0.00 10.69
C ARG A 269 -5.78 0.78 10.85
N ALA A 270 -6.11 1.66 9.91
CA ALA A 270 -7.33 2.43 9.98
C ALA A 270 -8.59 1.57 9.80
N LEU A 271 -8.55 0.56 8.92
CA LEU A 271 -9.62 -0.45 8.81
C LEU A 271 -9.74 -1.29 10.08
N GLU A 272 -8.62 -1.74 10.65
CA GLU A 272 -8.60 -2.47 11.93
C GLU A 272 -9.16 -1.63 13.09
N ASN A 273 -8.81 -0.35 13.15
CA ASN A 273 -9.35 0.59 14.14
C ASN A 273 -10.85 0.83 13.98
N ASN A 274 -11.39 0.64 12.77
CA ASN A 274 -12.82 0.64 12.46
C ASN A 274 -13.50 -0.72 12.77
N GLY A 275 -12.81 -1.61 13.50
CA GLY A 275 -13.35 -2.89 13.93
C GLY A 275 -13.37 -3.98 12.85
N MET A 276 -12.74 -3.75 11.70
CA MET A 276 -12.64 -4.76 10.63
C MET A 276 -11.52 -5.75 10.90
N GLU A 277 -11.76 -7.04 10.68
CA GLU A 277 -10.74 -8.08 10.81
C GLU A 277 -10.09 -8.42 9.46
N LYS A 278 -8.76 -8.45 9.43
CA LYS A 278 -7.99 -8.85 8.24
C LYS A 278 -8.26 -10.32 7.91
N ASP A 279 -8.35 -10.61 6.61
CA ASP A 279 -8.66 -11.92 6.04
C ASP A 279 -10.08 -12.44 6.37
N GLN A 280 -10.93 -11.58 6.95
CA GLN A 280 -12.37 -11.83 7.13
C GLN A 280 -13.21 -10.70 6.48
N ASP A 281 -13.01 -9.47 6.94
CA ASP A 281 -13.74 -8.27 6.51
C ASP A 281 -12.96 -7.47 5.47
N PHE A 282 -11.62 -7.46 5.56
CA PHE A 282 -10.78 -6.88 4.52
C PHE A 282 -9.60 -7.77 4.15
N TYR A 283 -9.15 -7.64 2.90
CA TYR A 283 -8.11 -8.48 2.32
C TYR A 283 -7.07 -7.60 1.63
N VAL A 284 -5.80 -7.97 1.75
CA VAL A 284 -4.74 -7.42 0.89
C VAL A 284 -4.43 -8.45 -0.18
N TRP A 285 -4.98 -8.23 -1.37
CA TRP A 285 -4.79 -9.17 -2.48
C TRP A 285 -3.42 -8.95 -3.12
N ASN A 286 -2.43 -9.71 -2.66
CA ASN A 286 -1.09 -9.73 -3.26
C ASN A 286 -1.08 -10.64 -4.48
N TYR A 287 -0.46 -10.20 -5.58
CA TYR A 287 -0.56 -10.87 -6.87
C TYR A 287 0.74 -10.80 -7.68
N ASP A 288 0.82 -11.66 -8.70
CA ASP A 288 1.92 -11.63 -9.67
C ASP A 288 1.77 -10.44 -10.63
N TRP A 289 2.26 -9.28 -10.19
CA TRP A 289 2.20 -8.03 -10.95
C TRP A 289 2.97 -8.09 -12.27
N ARG A 290 3.77 -9.11 -12.53
CA ARG A 290 4.58 -9.22 -13.76
C ARG A 290 3.75 -9.65 -14.96
N LYS A 291 2.67 -10.40 -14.74
CA LYS A 291 1.82 -10.98 -15.80
C LYS A 291 1.15 -9.89 -16.65
N PRO A 292 0.73 -10.20 -17.89
CA PRO A 292 -0.08 -9.28 -18.69
C PRO A 292 -1.32 -8.81 -17.92
N LEU A 293 -1.74 -7.56 -18.10
CA LEU A 293 -2.80 -6.93 -17.33
C LEU A 293 -4.13 -7.72 -17.39
N ASN A 294 -4.46 -8.28 -18.56
CA ASN A 294 -5.66 -9.11 -18.72
C ASN A 294 -5.59 -10.42 -17.92
N GLN A 295 -4.41 -11.01 -17.74
CA GLN A 295 -4.22 -12.19 -16.91
C GLN A 295 -4.34 -11.84 -15.43
N ILE A 296 -3.80 -10.68 -15.00
CA ILE A 296 -3.95 -10.22 -13.62
C ILE A 296 -5.43 -10.03 -13.27
N VAL A 297 -6.21 -9.40 -14.16
CA VAL A 297 -7.67 -9.25 -13.99
C VAL A 297 -8.37 -10.61 -13.93
N GLY A 298 -7.94 -11.58 -14.76
CA GLY A 298 -8.46 -12.94 -14.71
C GLY A 298 -8.11 -13.69 -13.42
N ASP A 299 -6.89 -13.51 -12.91
CA ASP A 299 -6.45 -14.07 -11.62
C ASP A 299 -7.27 -13.46 -10.47
N PHE A 300 -7.57 -12.16 -10.53
CA PHE A 300 -8.44 -11.50 -9.54
C PHE A 300 -9.86 -12.09 -9.56
N ASN A 301 -10.42 -12.32 -10.75
CA ASN A 301 -11.72 -12.96 -10.89
C ASN A 301 -11.75 -14.35 -10.21
N ASN A 302 -10.68 -15.14 -10.37
CA ASN A 302 -10.57 -16.43 -9.69
C ASN A 302 -10.47 -16.29 -8.17
N TYR A 303 -9.75 -15.27 -7.69
CA TYR A 303 -9.68 -14.95 -6.27
C TYR A 303 -11.05 -14.58 -5.68
N VAL A 304 -11.79 -13.68 -6.32
CA VAL A 304 -13.14 -13.31 -5.86
C VAL A 304 -14.07 -14.51 -5.83
N ASN A 305 -14.03 -15.38 -6.84
CA ASN A 305 -14.80 -16.62 -6.86
C ASN A 305 -14.43 -17.59 -5.73
N SER A 306 -13.24 -17.47 -5.13
CA SER A 306 -12.81 -18.28 -3.98
C SER A 306 -13.21 -17.70 -2.62
N LEU A 307 -13.74 -16.47 -2.58
CA LEU A 307 -14.17 -15.81 -1.33
C LEU A 307 -15.56 -16.25 -0.85
N ASP A 308 -16.24 -17.14 -1.60
CA ASP A 308 -17.57 -17.68 -1.30
C ASP A 308 -18.57 -16.59 -0.83
N LEU A 309 -18.67 -15.51 -1.62
CA LEU A 309 -19.52 -14.35 -1.28
C LEU A 309 -20.98 -14.76 -1.12
N GLU A 310 -21.62 -14.22 -0.08
CA GLU A 310 -23.05 -14.46 0.14
C GLU A 310 -23.88 -13.82 -0.98
N THR A 311 -25.08 -14.38 -1.22
CA THR A 311 -25.97 -13.83 -2.25
C THR A 311 -26.35 -12.39 -1.92
N GLY A 312 -25.96 -11.44 -2.78
CA GLY A 312 -26.22 -10.01 -2.59
C GLY A 312 -25.10 -9.25 -1.86
N GLN A 313 -24.05 -9.94 -1.39
CA GLN A 313 -22.88 -9.29 -0.80
C GLN A 313 -22.12 -8.49 -1.85
N LYS A 314 -21.82 -7.23 -1.52
CA LYS A 314 -21.03 -6.33 -2.36
C LYS A 314 -19.59 -6.21 -1.83
N LEU A 315 -18.71 -5.76 -2.72
CA LEU A 315 -17.30 -5.51 -2.43
C LEU A 315 -16.97 -4.03 -2.56
N ASP A 316 -16.08 -3.57 -1.68
CA ASP A 316 -15.38 -2.29 -1.84
C ASP A 316 -13.94 -2.55 -2.27
N LEU A 317 -13.53 -1.99 -3.40
CA LEU A 317 -12.18 -2.18 -3.94
C LEU A 317 -11.36 -0.90 -3.76
N VAL A 318 -10.17 -1.00 -3.17
CA VAL A 318 -9.22 0.11 -3.06
C VAL A 318 -7.92 -0.29 -3.72
N GLY A 319 -7.60 0.32 -4.86
CA GLY A 319 -6.38 -0.03 -5.57
C GLY A 319 -5.45 1.14 -5.80
N HIS A 320 -4.16 0.90 -5.58
CA HIS A 320 -3.09 1.86 -5.81
C HIS A 320 -2.32 1.52 -7.08
N SER A 321 -2.00 2.53 -7.90
CA SER A 321 -1.15 2.37 -9.09
C SER A 321 -1.68 1.27 -10.03
N LEU A 322 -0.87 0.26 -10.38
CA LEU A 322 -1.32 -0.92 -11.13
C LEU A 322 -2.53 -1.63 -10.48
N GLY A 323 -2.59 -1.70 -9.15
CA GLY A 323 -3.67 -2.35 -8.43
C GLY A 323 -5.03 -1.68 -8.65
N GLY A 324 -5.07 -0.34 -8.68
CA GLY A 324 -6.31 0.39 -8.99
C GLY A 324 -6.72 0.27 -10.45
N LEU A 325 -5.76 0.11 -11.36
CA LEU A 325 -6.07 -0.22 -12.75
C LEU A 325 -6.75 -1.59 -12.87
N VAL A 326 -6.27 -2.59 -12.15
CA VAL A 326 -6.86 -3.94 -12.09
C VAL A 326 -8.26 -3.88 -11.48
N ALA A 327 -8.41 -3.22 -10.32
CA ALA A 327 -9.69 -3.06 -9.63
C ALA A 327 -10.73 -2.42 -10.56
N ARG A 328 -10.40 -1.28 -11.18
CA ARG A 328 -11.30 -0.61 -12.14
C ARG A 328 -11.72 -1.54 -13.28
N ILE A 329 -10.76 -2.18 -13.94
CA ILE A 329 -11.05 -3.02 -15.11
C ILE A 329 -11.94 -4.21 -14.75
N TRP A 330 -11.71 -4.83 -13.59
CA TRP A 330 -12.55 -5.92 -13.14
C TRP A 330 -13.97 -5.45 -12.78
N SER A 331 -14.09 -4.33 -12.05
CA SER A 331 -15.36 -3.73 -11.66
C SER A 331 -16.23 -3.35 -12.84
N GLN A 332 -15.62 -2.90 -13.95
CA GLN A 332 -16.34 -2.59 -15.18
C GLN A 332 -17.17 -3.78 -15.73
N ASP A 333 -16.70 -5.01 -15.52
CA ASP A 333 -17.36 -6.23 -15.99
C ASP A 333 -18.24 -6.89 -14.91
N HIS A 334 -18.15 -6.44 -13.65
CA HIS A 334 -18.78 -7.05 -12.47
C HIS A 334 -19.44 -6.00 -11.55
N GLY A 335 -19.98 -4.92 -12.10
CA GLY A 335 -20.54 -3.81 -11.31
C GLY A 335 -21.68 -4.24 -10.36
N GLU A 336 -22.36 -5.36 -10.66
CA GLU A 336 -23.35 -5.99 -9.79
C GLU A 336 -22.77 -6.58 -8.51
N LEU A 337 -21.46 -6.83 -8.43
CA LEU A 337 -20.75 -7.27 -7.22
C LEU A 337 -20.07 -6.12 -6.47
N ILE A 338 -20.09 -4.91 -7.03
CA ILE A 338 -19.39 -3.75 -6.47
C ILE A 338 -20.37 -2.84 -5.72
N ASP A 339 -19.92 -2.28 -4.60
CA ASP A 339 -20.45 -1.06 -4.03
C ASP A 339 -19.57 0.12 -4.45
N LYS A 340 -18.29 0.13 -4.07
CA LYS A 340 -17.33 1.16 -4.48
C LYS A 340 -16.05 0.59 -5.09
N THR A 341 -15.46 1.35 -6.00
CA THR A 341 -14.08 1.16 -6.47
C THR A 341 -13.35 2.49 -6.37
N ILE A 342 -12.35 2.53 -5.51
CA ILE A 342 -11.50 3.69 -5.26
C ILE A 342 -10.12 3.40 -5.85
N THR A 343 -9.65 4.28 -6.73
CA THR A 343 -8.36 4.13 -7.39
C THR A 343 -7.43 5.28 -7.04
N LEU A 344 -6.18 4.98 -6.69
CA LEU A 344 -5.20 5.93 -6.16
C LEU A 344 -4.03 6.01 -7.13
N GLY A 345 -3.78 7.16 -7.76
CA GLY A 345 -2.64 7.38 -8.67
C GLY A 345 -2.56 6.34 -9.79
N SER A 346 -3.72 5.79 -10.20
CA SER A 346 -3.77 4.61 -11.07
C SER A 346 -3.65 5.04 -12.53
N PRO A 347 -2.74 4.47 -13.33
CA PRO A 347 -2.50 4.92 -14.71
C PRO A 347 -3.60 4.44 -15.67
N HIS A 348 -4.83 4.96 -15.53
CA HIS A 348 -6.00 4.58 -16.35
C HIS A 348 -5.73 4.76 -17.85
N TYR A 349 -4.94 5.76 -18.20
CA TYR A 349 -4.50 6.01 -19.58
C TYR A 349 -3.00 5.77 -19.79
N GLY A 350 -2.36 5.00 -18.90
CA GLY A 350 -0.94 4.61 -18.93
C GLY A 350 0.03 5.63 -18.30
N SER A 351 1.30 5.25 -18.16
CA SER A 351 2.38 6.09 -17.61
C SER A 351 3.48 6.30 -18.64
N VAL A 352 3.94 7.53 -18.80
CA VAL A 352 5.02 7.88 -19.73
C VAL A 352 6.34 7.17 -19.38
N LYS A 353 6.57 6.86 -18.09
CA LYS A 353 7.75 6.07 -17.66
C LYS A 353 7.79 4.67 -18.29
N ALA A 354 6.63 4.08 -18.60
CA ALA A 354 6.56 2.74 -19.18
C ALA A 354 7.26 2.65 -20.55
N TYR A 355 7.38 3.75 -21.29
CA TYR A 355 8.08 3.76 -22.59
C TYR A 355 9.58 3.50 -22.46
N GLU A 356 10.25 4.18 -21.52
CA GLU A 356 11.68 4.01 -21.29
C GLU A 356 11.99 2.65 -20.67
N ALA A 357 11.10 2.14 -19.81
CA ALA A 357 11.17 0.79 -19.30
C ALA A 357 11.03 -0.24 -20.45
N TRP A 358 9.94 -0.21 -21.22
CA TRP A 358 9.67 -1.20 -22.27
C TRP A 358 10.68 -1.21 -23.43
N ASN A 359 11.23 -0.05 -23.78
CA ASN A 359 12.13 0.08 -24.94
C ASN A 359 13.62 0.08 -24.58
N GLY A 360 13.97 0.36 -23.33
CA GLY A 360 15.36 0.52 -22.89
C GLY A 360 15.71 -0.17 -21.58
N ALA A 361 14.77 -0.86 -20.93
CA ALA A 361 14.91 -1.38 -19.56
C ALA A 361 15.35 -0.30 -18.56
N LYS A 362 14.94 0.95 -18.81
CA LYS A 362 15.22 2.07 -17.92
C LYS A 362 14.01 2.28 -17.01
N ILE A 363 14.08 1.66 -15.83
CA ILE A 363 12.95 1.49 -14.90
C ILE A 363 12.79 2.68 -13.94
N SER A 364 13.85 3.47 -13.72
CA SER A 364 13.77 4.74 -12.98
C SER A 364 14.87 5.72 -13.43
N ASP A 365 14.64 7.01 -13.24
CA ASP A 365 15.67 8.07 -13.35
C ASP A 365 16.37 8.33 -12.01
N SER A 366 15.82 7.82 -10.92
CA SER A 366 16.40 7.79 -9.57
C SER A 366 16.78 6.36 -9.19
N THR A 367 17.67 6.23 -8.21
CA THR A 367 18.01 4.98 -7.53
C THR A 367 16.88 4.55 -6.59
N ASP A 368 15.67 4.41 -7.14
CA ASP A 368 14.55 3.79 -6.43
C ASP A 368 14.90 2.31 -6.23
N ILE A 369 14.89 1.88 -4.97
CA ILE A 369 15.42 0.59 -4.58
C ILE A 369 14.56 -0.55 -5.16
N ALA A 370 13.27 -0.32 -5.39
CA ALA A 370 12.41 -1.26 -6.11
C ALA A 370 12.84 -1.43 -7.58
N ALA A 371 13.24 -0.34 -8.25
CA ALA A 371 13.77 -0.40 -9.62
C ALA A 371 15.13 -1.09 -9.70
N VAL A 372 15.95 -0.95 -8.65
CA VAL A 372 17.23 -1.66 -8.49
C VAL A 372 17.00 -3.16 -8.30
N ALA A 373 16.13 -3.56 -7.36
CA ALA A 373 15.79 -4.95 -7.14
C ALA A 373 15.23 -5.59 -8.42
N LEU A 374 14.37 -4.87 -9.15
CA LEU A 374 13.88 -5.32 -10.45
C LEU A 374 15.00 -5.48 -11.48
N ASN A 375 15.94 -4.53 -11.59
CA ASN A 375 17.09 -4.67 -12.48
C ASN A 375 17.93 -5.91 -12.16
N VAL A 376 18.13 -6.24 -10.88
CA VAL A 376 18.82 -7.49 -10.52
C VAL A 376 18.02 -8.71 -10.96
N LEU A 377 16.72 -8.76 -10.66
CA LEU A 377 15.88 -9.86 -11.09
C LEU A 377 15.98 -10.02 -12.62
N LEU A 378 15.95 -8.93 -13.37
CA LEU A 378 16.13 -9.00 -14.82
C LEU A 378 17.50 -9.54 -15.24
N GLN A 379 18.58 -9.26 -14.51
CA GLN A 379 19.88 -9.87 -14.79
C GLN A 379 19.88 -11.38 -14.47
N LEU A 380 19.24 -11.81 -13.37
CA LEU A 380 19.09 -13.23 -13.02
C LEU A 380 18.22 -13.99 -14.03
N GLN A 381 17.19 -13.32 -14.57
CA GLN A 381 16.28 -13.92 -15.55
C GLN A 381 16.83 -13.90 -16.98
N LYS A 382 17.97 -13.26 -17.19
CA LYS A 382 18.58 -13.14 -18.52
C LYS A 382 19.04 -14.51 -19.00
N LYS A 383 18.37 -15.01 -20.04
CA LYS A 383 18.70 -16.30 -20.66
C LYS A 383 19.63 -16.07 -21.84
N ASN A 384 20.71 -16.85 -21.92
CA ASN A 384 21.60 -16.90 -23.10
C ASN A 384 22.16 -15.50 -23.51
N ASN A 385 21.85 -15.09 -24.75
CA ASN A 385 22.25 -13.85 -25.43
C ASN A 385 21.10 -12.81 -25.45
N ASP A 386 20.10 -12.94 -24.59
CA ASP A 386 19.03 -11.94 -24.51
C ASP A 386 19.59 -10.60 -24.02
N THR A 387 19.11 -9.51 -24.60
CA THR A 387 19.31 -8.17 -24.04
C THR A 387 18.48 -8.02 -22.77
N ILE A 388 18.86 -7.06 -21.93
CA ILE A 388 18.07 -6.72 -20.73
C ILE A 388 16.64 -6.29 -21.09
N VAL A 389 16.46 -5.65 -22.26
CA VAL A 389 15.14 -5.28 -22.79
C VAL A 389 14.30 -6.51 -23.14
N GLN A 390 14.87 -7.49 -23.86
CA GLN A 390 14.17 -8.74 -24.14
C GLN A 390 13.80 -9.47 -22.85
N THR A 391 14.71 -9.46 -21.88
CA THR A 391 14.47 -10.07 -20.57
C THR A 391 13.30 -9.40 -19.86
N LEU A 392 13.28 -8.06 -19.75
CA LEU A 392 12.14 -7.30 -19.19
C LEU A 392 10.83 -7.66 -19.87
N ARG A 393 10.81 -7.66 -21.21
CA ARG A 393 9.58 -7.94 -21.99
C ARG A 393 9.02 -9.33 -21.72
N SER A 394 9.91 -10.31 -21.51
CA SER A 394 9.52 -11.67 -21.16
C SER A 394 9.13 -11.82 -19.69
N TYR A 395 9.83 -11.10 -18.80
CA TYR A 395 9.68 -11.25 -17.36
C TYR A 395 8.48 -10.49 -16.82
N ALA A 396 8.27 -9.25 -17.26
CA ALA A 396 7.21 -8.35 -16.83
C ALA A 396 6.47 -7.72 -18.02
N PRO A 397 5.75 -8.52 -18.83
CA PRO A 397 4.96 -8.02 -19.96
C PRO A 397 3.94 -6.93 -19.59
N VAL A 398 3.51 -6.84 -18.32
CA VAL A 398 2.63 -5.76 -17.83
C VAL A 398 3.14 -4.34 -18.18
N VAL A 399 4.46 -4.17 -18.31
CA VAL A 399 5.06 -2.86 -18.62
C VAL A 399 4.59 -2.35 -19.99
N PHE A 400 4.32 -3.25 -20.95
CA PHE A 400 3.69 -2.89 -22.22
C PHE A 400 2.24 -2.42 -22.01
N ASP A 401 1.53 -3.04 -21.08
CA ASP A 401 0.14 -2.67 -20.75
C ASP A 401 0.00 -1.30 -20.12
N LEU A 402 1.07 -0.82 -19.48
CA LEU A 402 1.13 0.50 -18.88
C LEU A 402 1.57 1.61 -19.86
N LEU A 403 1.82 1.30 -21.14
CA LEU A 403 2.13 2.33 -22.14
C LEU A 403 0.94 3.29 -22.34
N PRO A 404 1.18 4.61 -22.47
CA PRO A 404 0.10 5.58 -22.59
C PRO A 404 -0.86 5.32 -23.76
N THR A 405 -2.16 5.48 -23.53
CA THR A 405 -3.19 5.43 -24.58
C THR A 405 -3.45 6.80 -25.22
N PHE A 406 -2.77 7.84 -24.74
CA PHE A 406 -2.77 9.21 -25.29
C PHE A 406 -1.44 9.53 -26.00
N GLU A 407 -1.35 10.66 -26.70
CA GLU A 407 -0.12 11.10 -27.35
C GLU A 407 0.91 11.63 -26.34
N PHE A 408 2.13 11.08 -26.37
CA PHE A 408 3.20 11.43 -25.42
C PHE A 408 4.61 11.45 -26.04
N LEU A 409 4.74 11.11 -27.33
CA LEU A 409 6.01 11.06 -28.04
C LEU A 409 6.05 12.13 -29.13
N LYS A 410 7.18 12.84 -29.22
CA LYS A 410 7.45 13.81 -30.28
C LYS A 410 8.75 13.49 -31.00
N LYS A 411 8.77 13.57 -32.32
CA LYS A 411 9.97 13.41 -33.15
C LYS A 411 9.96 14.44 -34.28
N ASN A 412 11.02 15.23 -34.37
CA ASN A 412 11.14 16.34 -35.34
C ASN A 412 9.94 17.31 -35.29
N GLY A 413 9.39 17.55 -34.10
CA GLY A 413 8.24 18.44 -33.89
C GLY A 413 6.86 17.83 -34.14
N ASN A 414 6.78 16.58 -34.65
CA ASN A 414 5.52 15.88 -34.90
C ASN A 414 5.25 14.83 -33.82
N THR A 415 3.98 14.55 -33.54
CA THR A 415 3.59 13.44 -32.64
C THR A 415 3.90 12.09 -33.29
N VAL A 416 4.30 11.13 -32.46
CA VAL A 416 4.59 9.75 -32.89
C VAL A 416 3.60 8.81 -32.21
N SER A 417 2.79 8.14 -33.01
CA SER A 417 1.91 7.08 -32.52
C SER A 417 2.63 5.75 -32.49
N ILE A 418 2.47 5.00 -31.41
CA ILE A 418 3.04 3.67 -31.23
C ILE A 418 1.96 2.65 -30.90
N ASN A 419 2.29 1.37 -31.06
CA ASN A 419 1.41 0.30 -30.59
C ASN A 419 1.44 0.26 -29.07
N THR A 420 0.26 0.36 -28.46
CA THR A 420 0.05 0.23 -27.01
C THR A 420 -1.05 -0.78 -26.74
N SER A 421 -1.23 -1.19 -25.48
CA SER A 421 -2.11 -2.29 -25.11
C SER A 421 -3.51 -2.20 -25.71
N PRO A 422 -3.89 -3.17 -26.55
CA PRO A 422 -5.24 -3.27 -27.06
C PRO A 422 -6.26 -3.44 -25.93
N PHE A 423 -5.91 -4.22 -24.91
CA PHE A 423 -6.78 -4.51 -23.77
C PHE A 423 -7.09 -3.26 -22.95
N LEU A 424 -6.07 -2.47 -22.59
CA LEU A 424 -6.30 -1.22 -21.84
C LEU A 424 -7.13 -0.23 -22.66
N ARG A 425 -6.82 -0.09 -23.96
CA ARG A 425 -7.56 0.81 -24.86
C ARG A 425 -9.02 0.40 -25.00
N GLU A 426 -9.29 -0.89 -25.14
CA GLU A 426 -10.65 -1.43 -25.18
C GLU A 426 -11.39 -1.10 -23.89
N LYS A 427 -10.81 -1.40 -22.73
CA LYS A 427 -11.43 -1.15 -21.42
C LYS A 427 -11.67 0.33 -21.14
N ASN A 428 -10.81 1.23 -21.64
CA ASN A 428 -11.04 2.67 -21.55
C ASN A 428 -12.24 3.13 -22.39
N ASN A 429 -12.54 2.45 -23.50
CA ASN A 429 -13.65 2.80 -24.39
C ASN A 429 -15.01 2.25 -23.91
N THR A 430 -15.05 1.31 -22.96
CA THR A 430 -16.28 0.59 -22.54
C THR A 430 -16.71 0.88 -21.11
N MET A 431 -16.22 1.96 -20.49
CA MET A 431 -16.34 2.23 -19.05
C MET A 431 -17.69 2.83 -18.60
N SER A 432 -18.66 3.00 -19.50
CA SER A 432 -19.80 3.93 -19.31
C SER A 432 -20.86 3.54 -18.27
N SER A 433 -20.96 2.26 -17.87
CA SER A 433 -22.00 1.78 -16.94
C SER A 433 -21.59 1.79 -15.47
N PHE A 434 -20.31 2.06 -15.15
CA PHE A 434 -19.73 1.85 -13.81
C PHE A 434 -19.34 3.16 -13.10
N PHE A 435 -19.42 4.31 -13.76
CA PHE A 435 -18.94 5.59 -13.20
C PHE A 435 -19.53 5.98 -11.85
N GLY A 436 -20.79 5.62 -11.56
CA GLY A 436 -21.44 5.94 -10.29
C GLY A 436 -20.87 5.18 -9.07
N GLN A 437 -20.08 4.13 -9.30
CA GLN A 437 -19.42 3.33 -8.27
C GLN A 437 -17.90 3.56 -8.25
N LEU A 438 -17.38 4.41 -9.15
CA LEU A 438 -15.97 4.68 -9.31
C LEU A 438 -15.61 6.04 -8.72
N SER A 439 -14.57 6.05 -7.90
CA SER A 439 -13.88 7.28 -7.52
C SER A 439 -12.39 7.18 -7.84
N THR A 440 -11.81 8.25 -8.37
CA THR A 440 -10.40 8.30 -8.76
C THR A 440 -9.66 9.42 -8.05
N ILE A 441 -8.50 9.09 -7.51
CA ILE A 441 -7.60 10.01 -6.83
C ILE A 441 -6.37 10.26 -7.71
N GLY A 442 -6.14 11.53 -8.05
CA GLY A 442 -4.93 12.02 -8.69
C GLY A 442 -3.92 12.52 -7.67
N GLY A 443 -2.66 12.09 -7.77
CA GLY A 443 -1.58 12.78 -7.07
C GLY A 443 -1.11 14.00 -7.89
N THR A 444 -0.74 15.06 -7.20
CA THR A 444 -0.29 16.34 -7.76
C THR A 444 0.95 16.84 -6.99
N GLY A 445 1.58 17.93 -7.48
CA GLY A 445 2.70 18.58 -6.79
C GLY A 445 4.09 18.07 -7.20
N GLU A 446 4.18 17.02 -8.02
CA GLU A 446 5.44 16.43 -8.47
C GLU A 446 5.62 16.53 -10.00
N GLU A 447 6.83 16.93 -10.44
CA GLU A 447 7.16 16.99 -11.87
C GLU A 447 7.08 15.60 -12.51
N THR A 448 6.10 15.40 -13.38
CA THR A 448 5.81 14.09 -13.97
C THR A 448 5.98 14.14 -15.48
N LYS A 449 6.73 13.19 -16.06
CA LYS A 449 7.01 13.18 -17.50
C LYS A 449 5.72 13.16 -18.32
N GLU A 450 5.55 14.16 -19.18
CA GLU A 450 4.40 14.29 -20.07
C GLU A 450 4.76 14.02 -21.53
N TRP A 451 5.88 14.58 -22.01
CA TRP A 451 6.35 14.36 -23.37
C TRP A 451 7.78 13.82 -23.39
N ILE A 452 8.03 12.87 -24.30
CA ILE A 452 9.38 12.41 -24.62
C ILE A 452 9.72 12.83 -26.05
N TYR A 453 10.76 13.64 -26.19
CA TYR A 453 11.33 14.01 -27.47
C TYR A 453 12.32 12.95 -27.91
N LEU A 454 12.04 12.34 -29.06
CA LEU A 454 12.82 11.23 -29.60
C LEU A 454 13.85 11.73 -30.63
N LYS A 455 15.02 11.11 -30.59
CA LYS A 455 15.96 11.08 -31.73
C LYS A 455 15.81 9.78 -32.50
N ASP A 456 16.39 9.74 -33.70
CA ASP A 456 16.43 8.51 -34.50
C ASP A 456 17.10 7.35 -33.75
N SER A 457 16.51 6.17 -33.91
CA SER A 457 17.07 4.90 -33.42
C SER A 457 18.23 4.49 -34.32
N SER A 458 19.36 4.09 -33.74
CA SER A 458 20.51 3.63 -34.53
C SER A 458 20.19 2.31 -35.24
N ILE A 459 20.93 1.98 -36.30
CA ILE A 459 20.76 0.67 -36.97
C ILE A 459 21.08 -0.50 -36.03
N PHE A 460 21.94 -0.28 -35.03
CA PHE A 460 22.26 -1.25 -33.97
C PHE A 460 21.09 -1.44 -33.00
N ASP A 461 20.45 -0.35 -32.57
CA ASP A 461 19.26 -0.40 -31.71
C ASP A 461 18.11 -1.13 -32.42
N GLN A 462 17.88 -0.80 -33.70
CA GLN A 462 16.88 -1.47 -34.53
C GLN A 462 17.15 -2.96 -34.68
N PHE A 463 18.41 -3.36 -34.89
CA PHE A 463 18.82 -4.75 -34.98
C PHE A 463 18.53 -5.52 -33.68
N LEU A 464 18.82 -4.90 -32.52
CA LEU A 464 18.52 -5.48 -31.20
C LEU A 464 17.04 -5.38 -30.81
N GLY A 465 16.22 -4.68 -31.61
CA GLY A 465 14.81 -4.46 -31.31
C GLY A 465 14.56 -3.57 -30.09
N ILE A 466 15.52 -2.72 -29.73
CA ILE A 466 15.44 -1.73 -28.65
C ILE A 466 15.19 -0.34 -29.26
N TRP A 467 14.54 0.55 -28.52
CA TRP A 467 14.22 1.92 -28.99
C TRP A 467 13.64 1.96 -30.41
N LYS A 468 12.73 1.04 -30.77
CA LYS A 468 12.24 0.88 -32.16
C LYS A 468 11.62 2.17 -32.70
N ASP A 469 10.89 2.89 -31.85
CA ASP A 469 10.19 4.13 -32.21
C ASP A 469 11.11 5.38 -32.11
N GLY A 470 12.27 5.23 -31.46
CA GLY A 470 13.23 6.30 -31.20
C GLY A 470 13.81 6.22 -29.80
N LYS A 471 14.92 6.94 -29.58
CA LYS A 471 15.59 7.01 -28.27
C LYS A 471 15.28 8.35 -27.61
N PRO A 472 14.99 8.41 -26.29
CA PRO A 472 14.78 9.67 -25.58
C PRO A 472 15.96 10.63 -25.76
N LYS A 473 15.64 11.90 -25.96
CA LYS A 473 16.60 13.02 -26.05
C LYS A 473 16.34 14.08 -24.99
N LEU A 474 15.07 14.44 -24.80
CA LEU A 474 14.61 15.44 -23.85
C LEU A 474 13.22 15.03 -23.34
N HIS A 475 12.87 15.51 -22.16
CA HIS A 475 11.57 15.33 -21.54
C HIS A 475 10.93 16.70 -21.28
N GLU A 476 9.62 16.79 -21.42
CA GLU A 476 8.81 17.84 -20.79
C GLU A 476 7.98 17.21 -19.69
N TYR A 477 7.77 17.98 -18.62
CA TYR A 477 7.06 17.56 -17.42
C TYR A 477 5.73 18.30 -17.33
N GLY A 478 4.73 17.61 -16.80
CA GLY A 478 3.42 18.11 -16.46
C GLY A 478 3.07 17.74 -15.01
N ASP A 479 1.85 18.06 -14.62
CA ASP A 479 1.34 17.81 -13.27
C ASP A 479 1.01 16.33 -13.03
N GLY A 480 1.36 15.84 -11.85
CA GLY A 480 1.19 14.45 -11.44
C GLY A 480 1.88 14.13 -10.12
N ASP A 481 2.09 12.83 -9.87
CA ASP A 481 2.62 12.29 -8.62
C ASP A 481 4.09 11.84 -8.71
N GLY A 482 4.79 12.25 -9.76
CA GLY A 482 6.16 11.88 -10.10
C GLY A 482 6.25 10.58 -10.90
N THR A 483 5.15 9.82 -11.07
CA THR A 483 5.09 8.57 -11.84
C THR A 483 3.93 8.52 -12.84
N VAL A 484 2.74 8.94 -12.43
CA VAL A 484 1.52 9.00 -13.21
C VAL A 484 1.07 10.44 -13.31
N LEU A 485 0.83 10.89 -14.55
CA LEU A 485 0.29 12.24 -14.78
C LEU A 485 -1.12 12.31 -14.20
N ARG A 486 -1.49 13.44 -13.61
CA ARG A 486 -2.85 13.67 -13.09
C ARG A 486 -3.91 13.38 -14.16
N LYS A 487 -3.69 13.83 -15.40
CA LYS A 487 -4.60 13.57 -16.56
C LYS A 487 -4.72 12.09 -16.95
N SER A 488 -3.80 11.24 -16.51
CA SER A 488 -3.86 9.79 -16.69
C SER A 488 -4.53 9.09 -15.50
N ALA A 489 -4.41 9.66 -14.30
CA ALA A 489 -4.99 9.13 -13.06
C ALA A 489 -6.47 9.46 -12.87
N ILE A 490 -6.95 10.54 -13.48
CA ILE A 490 -8.33 11.03 -13.33
C ILE A 490 -9.22 10.55 -14.47
N ILE A 491 -10.43 10.08 -14.13
CA ILE A 491 -11.51 9.77 -15.09
C ILE A 491 -12.61 10.80 -14.90
N SER A 492 -12.78 11.71 -15.86
CA SER A 492 -13.65 12.89 -15.75
C SER A 492 -15.11 12.59 -15.42
N GLU A 493 -15.62 11.45 -15.87
CA GLU A 493 -17.01 11.01 -15.70
C GLU A 493 -17.28 10.35 -14.34
N ALA A 494 -16.23 9.96 -13.63
CA ALA A 494 -16.29 9.40 -12.27
C ALA A 494 -16.16 10.51 -11.22
N GLU A 495 -16.32 10.15 -9.95
CA GLU A 495 -15.95 11.05 -8.86
C GLU A 495 -14.42 11.21 -8.80
N ASN A 496 -13.94 12.43 -8.57
CA ASN A 496 -12.52 12.77 -8.66
C ASN A 496 -12.07 13.58 -7.45
N GLU A 497 -10.89 13.26 -6.92
CA GLU A 497 -10.22 14.00 -5.85
C GLU A 497 -8.73 14.12 -6.17
N ASP A 498 -8.09 15.21 -5.74
CA ASP A 498 -6.64 15.41 -5.91
C ASP A 498 -5.96 15.54 -4.54
N PHE A 499 -4.76 14.98 -4.43
CA PHE A 499 -3.89 15.15 -3.26
C PHE A 499 -2.53 15.69 -3.71
N ASP A 500 -1.99 16.67 -3.00
CA ASP A 500 -0.61 17.13 -3.16
C ASP A 500 0.31 16.08 -2.51
N SER A 501 0.74 15.10 -3.30
CA SER A 501 1.40 13.91 -2.79
C SER A 501 2.15 13.15 -3.89
N SER A 502 3.31 12.62 -3.53
CA SER A 502 4.06 11.71 -4.39
C SER A 502 3.34 10.38 -4.56
N HIS A 503 3.66 9.66 -5.65
CA HIS A 503 3.10 8.34 -5.95
C HIS A 503 3.27 7.35 -4.78
N ARG A 504 4.34 7.50 -3.99
CA ARG A 504 4.63 6.63 -2.85
C ARG A 504 3.72 6.95 -1.65
N ALA A 505 3.50 8.22 -1.36
CA ALA A 505 2.77 8.66 -0.16
C ALA A 505 1.25 8.74 -0.37
N LEU A 506 0.77 8.65 -1.61
CA LEU A 506 -0.63 8.90 -1.97
C LEU A 506 -1.65 8.05 -1.20
N VAL A 507 -1.33 6.80 -0.89
CA VAL A 507 -2.23 5.91 -0.12
C VAL A 507 -2.40 6.41 1.32
N ASP A 508 -1.31 6.81 1.97
CA ASP A 508 -1.35 7.32 3.33
C ASP A 508 -2.09 8.66 3.37
N GLU A 509 -1.72 9.60 2.50
CA GLU A 509 -2.31 10.94 2.46
C GLU A 509 -3.81 10.93 2.13
N SER A 510 -4.28 9.91 1.41
CA SER A 510 -5.70 9.76 1.06
C SER A 510 -6.50 8.83 1.98
N THR A 511 -5.88 8.23 3.01
CA THR A 511 -6.53 7.22 3.86
C THR A 511 -7.84 7.73 4.48
N ASN A 512 -7.86 8.95 5.02
CA ASN A 512 -9.06 9.50 5.64
C ASN A 512 -10.21 9.69 4.66
N TRP A 513 -9.90 10.08 3.43
CA TRP A 513 -10.90 10.22 2.38
C TRP A 513 -11.44 8.85 1.94
N ILE A 514 -10.58 7.83 1.87
CA ILE A 514 -10.98 6.45 1.57
C ILE A 514 -11.98 5.95 2.63
N LEU A 515 -11.68 6.14 3.92
CA LEU A 515 -12.57 5.74 5.03
C LEU A 515 -13.91 6.47 4.95
N GLN A 516 -13.89 7.79 4.75
CA GLN A 516 -15.10 8.59 4.59
C GLN A 516 -15.95 8.08 3.43
N LYS A 517 -15.34 7.71 2.30
CA LYS A 517 -16.04 7.14 1.15
C LYS A 517 -16.65 5.78 1.45
N MET A 518 -15.99 4.98 2.27
CA MET A 518 -16.51 3.69 2.74
C MET A 518 -17.62 3.85 3.80
N GLY A 519 -17.81 5.04 4.36
CA GLY A 519 -18.74 5.26 5.48
C GLY A 519 -18.17 4.78 6.81
N LEU A 520 -16.84 4.72 6.91
CA LEU A 520 -16.08 4.35 8.09
C LEU A 520 -15.64 5.61 8.86
N GLU A 521 -15.38 5.44 10.17
CA GLU A 521 -14.82 6.48 11.02
C GLU A 521 -13.41 6.85 10.56
N VAL A 522 -13.09 8.14 10.67
CA VAL A 522 -11.80 8.68 10.25
C VAL A 522 -10.81 8.60 11.42
N ALA A 523 -9.74 7.81 11.27
CA ALA A 523 -8.67 7.69 12.27
C ALA A 523 -7.57 8.77 12.07
N VAL A 524 -7.08 9.38 13.16
CA VAL A 524 -6.30 10.63 13.13
C VAL A 524 -4.77 10.47 12.89
N ASN A 525 -4.18 11.53 12.32
CA ASN A 525 -2.78 11.97 12.09
C ASN A 525 -1.94 11.34 10.95
N ASN A 526 -1.78 12.13 9.88
CA ASN A 526 -0.75 11.99 8.84
C ASN A 526 0.64 12.02 9.50
N GLY A 527 1.27 10.86 9.62
CA GLY A 527 2.53 10.72 10.36
C GLY A 527 3.50 9.69 9.78
N SER A 528 3.30 9.24 8.54
CA SER A 528 4.27 8.38 7.86
C SER A 528 5.43 9.24 7.34
N SER A 529 6.44 9.49 8.17
CA SER A 529 7.72 9.97 7.66
C SER A 529 8.44 8.80 6.98
N TYR A 530 8.36 8.76 5.65
CA TYR A 530 9.21 7.87 4.86
C TYR A 530 10.66 8.35 4.99
N SER A 531 11.56 7.50 5.49
CA SER A 531 12.97 7.85 5.53
C SER A 531 13.49 8.12 4.12
N GLU A 532 14.05 9.31 3.90
CA GLU A 532 14.68 9.67 2.64
C GLU A 532 15.91 8.81 2.30
N ARG A 533 16.47 8.08 3.28
CA ARG A 533 17.69 7.26 3.12
C ARG A 533 17.46 5.85 3.62
N GLN A 534 17.54 4.86 2.74
CA GLN A 534 17.41 3.47 3.14
C GLN A 534 18.48 2.65 2.44
N ALA A 535 19.21 1.85 3.19
CA ALA A 535 20.07 0.81 2.65
C ALA A 535 19.33 -0.53 2.72
N ILE A 536 19.15 -1.17 1.57
CA ILE A 536 18.39 -2.42 1.42
C ILE A 536 19.33 -3.48 0.88
N PHE A 537 19.19 -4.68 1.43
CA PHE A 537 19.99 -5.83 1.09
C PHE A 537 19.06 -7.00 0.80
N TYR A 538 19.35 -7.76 -0.25
CA TYR A 538 18.66 -9.01 -0.56
C TYR A 538 19.67 -10.13 -0.80
N LEU A 539 19.50 -11.25 -0.12
CA LEU A 539 20.31 -12.45 -0.28
C LEU A 539 19.47 -13.59 -0.88
N GLY A 540 19.83 -14.00 -2.09
CA GLY A 540 19.50 -15.31 -2.64
C GLY A 540 20.35 -16.40 -1.99
N SER A 541 19.67 -17.29 -1.26
CA SER A 541 20.18 -18.49 -0.55
C SER A 541 21.10 -19.37 -1.42
N PRO A 542 22.14 -20.05 -0.89
CA PRO A 542 22.20 -20.81 0.37
C PRO A 542 23.08 -20.18 1.47
N ALA A 543 22.65 -19.05 2.01
CA ALA A 543 23.25 -18.42 3.18
C ALA A 543 22.22 -17.60 3.95
N ASN A 544 22.55 -17.28 5.21
CA ASN A 544 21.87 -16.25 5.99
C ASN A 544 22.72 -14.97 5.98
N MET A 545 22.07 -13.83 5.98
CA MET A 545 22.68 -12.50 6.00
C MET A 545 22.42 -11.79 7.34
N THR A 546 23.47 -11.13 7.83
CA THR A 546 23.37 -10.15 8.91
C THR A 546 24.04 -8.87 8.43
N VAL A 547 23.36 -7.74 8.55
CA VAL A 547 23.91 -6.42 8.18
C VAL A 547 24.06 -5.59 9.43
N ASN A 548 25.23 -4.96 9.57
CA ASN A 548 25.52 -4.01 10.63
C ASN A 548 25.82 -2.64 10.03
N CYS A 549 24.99 -1.63 10.29
CA CYS A 549 25.22 -0.25 9.84
C CYS A 549 25.34 0.67 11.06
N GLY A 550 26.48 1.36 11.19
CA GLY A 550 26.72 2.29 12.29
C GLY A 550 26.50 1.70 13.70
N GLY A 551 26.67 0.38 13.88
CA GLY A 551 26.44 -0.33 15.15
C GLY A 551 25.06 -0.97 15.31
N THR A 552 24.10 -0.66 14.43
CA THR A 552 22.78 -1.30 14.40
C THR A 552 22.85 -2.58 13.57
N GLU A 553 22.50 -3.72 14.16
CA GLU A 553 22.56 -5.03 13.49
C GLU A 553 21.16 -5.59 13.23
N LYS A 554 20.93 -6.09 12.01
CA LYS A 554 19.70 -6.80 11.62
C LYS A 554 20.04 -8.07 10.84
N SER A 555 19.31 -9.15 11.11
CA SER A 555 19.37 -10.40 10.33
C SER A 555 18.30 -10.42 9.25
N ASP A 556 18.53 -11.20 8.20
CA ASP A 556 17.62 -11.28 7.08
C ASP A 556 16.30 -11.96 7.41
N VAL A 557 15.23 -11.49 6.75
CA VAL A 557 13.90 -12.10 6.74
C VAL A 557 13.56 -12.36 5.28
N ASP A 558 13.43 -13.63 4.90
CA ASP A 558 13.28 -14.07 3.51
C ASP A 558 14.34 -13.47 2.56
N GLY A 559 15.58 -13.39 3.05
CA GLY A 559 16.71 -12.79 2.33
C GLY A 559 16.81 -11.27 2.44
N TRP A 560 15.84 -10.55 3.02
CA TRP A 560 15.85 -9.09 3.08
C TRP A 560 16.42 -8.52 4.38
N VAL A 561 17.28 -7.51 4.29
CA VAL A 561 17.67 -6.63 5.43
C VAL A 561 17.57 -5.17 5.03
N ILE A 562 17.03 -4.34 5.92
CA ILE A 562 16.68 -2.95 5.60
C ILE A 562 17.05 -2.03 6.75
N MET A 563 17.85 -1.03 6.39
CA MET A 563 18.55 -0.16 7.31
C MET A 563 18.14 1.28 6.99
N GLU A 564 17.14 1.75 7.72
CA GLU A 564 16.60 3.11 7.59
C GLU A 564 17.61 4.14 8.10
N ASN A 565 17.67 5.28 7.43
CA ASN A 565 18.60 6.38 7.67
C ASN A 565 20.09 6.06 7.45
N TYR A 566 20.42 4.97 6.76
CA TYR A 566 21.80 4.58 6.42
C TYR A 566 22.02 4.55 4.91
N LEU A 567 23.28 4.76 4.51
CA LEU A 567 23.77 4.50 3.15
C LEU A 567 24.54 3.18 3.12
N LEU A 568 24.74 2.61 1.93
CA LEU A 568 25.50 1.36 1.76
C LEU A 568 26.92 1.43 2.34
N GLY A 569 27.56 2.59 2.23
CA GLY A 569 28.92 2.81 2.75
C GLY A 569 29.02 2.73 4.28
N ASP A 570 27.89 2.84 4.99
CA ASP A 570 27.84 2.78 6.45
C ASP A 570 27.75 1.33 6.98
N CYS A 571 27.61 0.36 6.07
CA CYS A 571 27.18 -1.00 6.38
C CYS A 571 28.26 -2.05 6.13
N VAL A 572 28.30 -3.06 7.00
CA VAL A 572 29.11 -4.28 6.86
C VAL A 572 28.16 -5.47 6.80
N ILE A 573 28.32 -6.30 5.79
CA ILE A 573 27.45 -7.46 5.54
C ILE A 573 28.20 -8.72 5.95
N LYS A 574 27.55 -9.59 6.71
CA LYS A 574 28.05 -10.89 7.11
C LYS A 574 27.13 -11.95 6.52
N LEU A 575 27.70 -12.87 5.75
CA LEU A 575 27.02 -14.04 5.22
C LEU A 575 27.49 -15.28 5.98
N VAL A 576 26.57 -16.20 6.28
CA VAL A 576 26.86 -17.50 6.87
C VAL A 576 26.23 -18.58 6.00
N GLY A 577 27.06 -19.42 5.39
CA GLY A 577 26.59 -20.49 4.50
C GLY A 577 25.72 -21.50 5.25
N ASN A 578 24.67 -21.97 4.58
CA ASN A 578 23.73 -22.94 5.14
C ASN A 578 23.38 -24.01 4.07
N GLY A 579 22.65 -25.05 4.47
CA GLY A 579 22.01 -25.98 3.53
C GLY A 579 22.97 -26.78 2.64
N GLY A 580 24.24 -26.96 3.04
CA GLY A 580 25.26 -27.65 2.23
C GLY A 580 26.09 -26.73 1.33
N GLY A 581 25.84 -25.42 1.37
CA GLY A 581 26.55 -24.42 0.58
C GLY A 581 26.11 -24.37 -0.89
N GLY A 582 26.68 -23.43 -1.64
CA GLY A 582 26.36 -23.20 -3.05
C GLY A 582 26.59 -21.76 -3.48
N VAL A 583 25.99 -21.38 -4.61
CA VAL A 583 26.08 -20.02 -5.16
C VAL A 583 25.10 -19.12 -4.42
N TYR A 584 25.60 -18.06 -3.79
CA TYR A 584 24.76 -17.02 -3.19
C TYR A 584 24.69 -15.80 -4.12
N HIS A 585 23.59 -15.06 -4.03
CA HIS A 585 23.35 -13.82 -4.78
C HIS A 585 23.00 -12.70 -3.80
N LEU A 586 23.89 -11.75 -3.56
CA LEU A 586 23.65 -10.62 -2.67
C LEU A 586 23.45 -9.34 -3.48
N VAL A 587 22.35 -8.66 -3.24
CA VAL A 587 22.05 -7.32 -3.70
C VAL A 587 22.15 -6.37 -2.52
N ALA A 588 22.73 -5.20 -2.74
CA ALA A 588 22.77 -4.12 -1.76
C ALA A 588 22.50 -2.79 -2.49
N GLY A 589 21.49 -2.01 -2.10
CA GLY A 589 21.13 -0.73 -2.73
C GLY A 589 20.79 0.36 -1.72
N ASP A 590 21.06 1.62 -2.05
CA ASP A 590 20.50 2.81 -1.39
C ASP A 590 19.97 3.83 -2.41
N ASP A 591 19.60 5.03 -1.95
CA ASP A 591 19.09 6.15 -2.76
C ASP A 591 20.13 6.74 -3.74
N ARG A 592 21.38 6.25 -3.77
CA ARG A 592 22.49 6.78 -4.58
C ARG A 592 23.18 5.73 -5.43
N GLU A 593 23.39 4.54 -4.87
CA GLU A 593 24.12 3.46 -5.51
C GLU A 593 23.57 2.09 -5.14
N TRP A 594 23.88 1.10 -5.98
CA TRP A 594 23.61 -0.29 -5.66
C TRP A 594 24.73 -1.18 -6.18
N LYS A 595 24.81 -2.37 -5.60
CA LYS A 595 25.88 -3.36 -5.79
C LYS A 595 25.26 -4.75 -5.83
N TYR A 596 25.84 -5.60 -6.66
CA TYR A 596 25.54 -7.03 -6.72
C TYR A 596 26.81 -7.81 -6.48
N TYR A 597 26.68 -8.86 -5.68
CA TYR A 597 27.74 -9.79 -5.36
C TYR A 597 27.22 -11.19 -5.60
N GLU A 598 28.01 -12.00 -6.28
CA GLU A 598 27.76 -13.43 -6.41
C GLU A 598 29.04 -14.16 -6.06
N GLY A 599 28.89 -15.24 -5.31
CA GLY A 599 30.01 -16.07 -4.89
C GLY A 599 29.54 -17.45 -4.49
N VAL A 600 30.51 -18.33 -4.20
CA VAL A 600 30.23 -19.64 -3.63
C VAL A 600 30.52 -19.59 -2.15
N ILE A 601 29.62 -20.14 -1.34
CA ILE A 601 29.76 -20.23 0.11
C ILE A 601 29.57 -21.68 0.54
N GLU A 602 30.50 -22.21 1.32
CA GLU A 602 30.39 -23.55 1.93
C GLU A 602 29.51 -23.52 3.17
N ASP A 603 28.96 -24.68 3.55
CA ASP A 603 28.14 -24.81 4.76
C ASP A 603 28.92 -24.36 6.01
N GLY A 604 28.36 -23.43 6.78
CA GLY A 604 29.00 -22.84 7.96
C GLY A 604 30.13 -21.84 7.67
N GLN A 605 30.52 -21.61 6.40
CA GLN A 605 31.51 -20.60 6.05
C GLN A 605 30.98 -19.20 6.34
N ILE A 606 31.83 -18.33 6.89
CA ILE A 606 31.51 -16.94 7.16
C ILE A 606 32.23 -16.04 6.16
N ILE A 607 31.48 -15.23 5.41
CA ILE A 607 32.01 -14.19 4.52
C ILE A 607 31.63 -12.83 5.10
N LYS A 608 32.59 -11.90 5.15
CA LYS A 608 32.33 -10.49 5.48
C LYS A 608 32.57 -9.66 4.23
N ILE A 609 31.53 -8.97 3.78
CA ILE A 609 31.58 -8.04 2.65
C ILE A 609 31.68 -6.64 3.23
N MET A 610 32.79 -5.98 2.92
CA MET A 610 33.09 -4.59 3.27
C MET A 610 33.23 -3.80 1.98
N ASP A 611 33.03 -2.48 2.00
CA ASP A 611 33.17 -1.59 0.83
C ASP A 611 34.63 -1.45 0.30
N ASN A 612 35.45 -2.51 0.35
CA ASN A 612 36.75 -2.56 -0.30
C ASN A 612 36.62 -3.11 -1.74
N GLN A 613 35.99 -2.32 -2.61
CA GLN A 613 35.46 -2.70 -3.94
C GLN A 613 36.44 -3.29 -4.96
N THR A 614 37.76 -3.20 -4.76
CA THR A 614 38.71 -3.59 -5.83
C THR A 614 39.03 -5.08 -5.81
N SER A 615 39.19 -5.68 -4.63
CA SER A 615 39.49 -7.11 -4.49
C SER A 615 38.33 -7.98 -4.97
N GLU A 616 37.10 -7.60 -4.63
CA GLU A 616 35.89 -8.33 -5.05
C GLU A 616 35.67 -8.24 -6.56
N SER A 617 35.85 -7.04 -7.14
CA SER A 617 35.80 -6.87 -8.60
C SER A 617 36.79 -7.77 -9.32
N TRP A 618 37.98 -7.99 -8.75
CA TRP A 618 38.96 -8.90 -9.33
C TRP A 618 38.54 -10.38 -9.27
N GLU A 619 37.91 -10.83 -8.18
CA GLU A 619 37.40 -12.20 -8.09
C GLU A 619 36.27 -12.45 -9.08
N ILE A 620 35.32 -11.51 -9.19
CA ILE A 620 34.23 -11.57 -10.17
C ILE A 620 34.80 -11.67 -11.59
N LEU A 621 35.76 -10.82 -11.94
CA LEU A 621 36.41 -10.87 -13.26
C LEU A 621 37.13 -12.20 -13.51
N ARG A 622 37.78 -12.79 -12.49
CA ARG A 622 38.42 -14.10 -12.66
C ARG A 622 37.39 -15.19 -12.94
N ARG A 623 36.30 -15.23 -12.17
CA ARG A 623 35.18 -16.16 -12.40
C ARG A 623 34.63 -15.99 -13.81
N ASP A 624 34.27 -14.78 -14.21
CA ASP A 624 33.61 -14.54 -15.49
C ASP A 624 34.52 -14.79 -16.68
N PHE A 625 35.80 -14.38 -16.59
CA PHE A 625 36.77 -14.71 -17.63
C PHE A 625 37.04 -16.21 -17.77
N GLU A 626 36.91 -16.98 -16.69
CA GLU A 626 36.97 -18.43 -16.73
C GLU A 626 35.71 -19.02 -17.39
N ILE A 627 34.52 -18.59 -16.98
CA ILE A 627 33.23 -19.02 -17.55
C ILE A 627 33.20 -18.81 -19.07
N ILE A 628 33.63 -17.65 -19.56
CA ILE A 628 33.61 -17.34 -21.01
C ILE A 628 34.84 -17.86 -21.76
N GLY A 629 35.82 -18.47 -21.08
CA GLY A 629 37.05 -18.96 -21.70
C GLY A 629 38.05 -17.88 -22.15
N ALA A 630 37.96 -16.66 -21.61
CA ALA A 630 38.87 -15.55 -21.91
C ALA A 630 40.23 -15.69 -21.19
N SER A 631 40.97 -16.78 -21.47
CA SER A 631 42.19 -17.20 -20.77
C SER A 631 43.27 -16.12 -20.61
N LYS A 632 43.44 -15.23 -21.59
CA LYS A 632 44.39 -14.10 -21.51
C LYS A 632 43.93 -13.03 -20.52
N ALA A 633 42.63 -12.71 -20.52
CA ALA A 633 42.04 -11.76 -19.58
C ALA A 633 42.07 -12.33 -18.16
N LEU A 634 41.76 -13.63 -18.00
CA LEU A 634 41.90 -14.35 -16.74
C LEU A 634 43.33 -14.29 -16.17
N LYS A 635 44.35 -14.53 -17.02
CA LYS A 635 45.76 -14.43 -16.61
C LYS A 635 46.13 -13.01 -16.15
N ALA A 636 45.60 -11.99 -16.80
CA ALA A 636 45.80 -10.59 -16.41
C ALA A 636 45.08 -10.25 -15.09
N ALA A 637 43.85 -10.75 -14.91
CA ALA A 637 43.06 -10.56 -13.68
C ALA A 637 43.68 -11.25 -12.46
N ARG A 638 44.29 -12.44 -12.62
CA ARG A 638 45.07 -13.11 -11.56
C ARG A 638 46.31 -12.33 -11.14
N LYS A 639 46.82 -11.43 -11.99
CA LYS A 639 47.92 -10.52 -11.68
C LYS A 639 47.45 -9.12 -11.29
N GLU A 640 46.14 -8.90 -11.25
CA GLU A 640 45.51 -7.59 -11.01
C GLU A 640 45.99 -6.48 -11.97
N ASN A 641 46.35 -6.86 -13.21
CA ASN A 641 46.80 -5.93 -14.24
C ASN A 641 45.62 -5.43 -15.08
N ILE A 642 44.97 -4.35 -14.65
CA ILE A 642 43.75 -3.83 -15.31
C ILE A 642 43.98 -3.40 -16.76
N SER A 643 45.16 -2.90 -17.11
CA SER A 643 45.44 -2.53 -18.51
C SER A 643 45.49 -3.77 -19.41
N GLU A 644 46.16 -4.83 -18.97
CA GLU A 644 46.27 -6.08 -19.73
C GLU A 644 44.92 -6.82 -19.76
N ALA A 645 44.16 -6.78 -18.67
CA ALA A 645 42.82 -7.38 -18.58
C ALA A 645 41.85 -6.74 -19.57
N VAL A 646 41.80 -5.40 -19.63
CA VAL A 646 40.94 -4.69 -20.59
C VAL A 646 41.35 -5.01 -22.03
N GLU A 647 42.62 -4.89 -22.40
CA GLU A 647 43.04 -5.16 -23.79
C GLU A 647 42.78 -6.62 -24.19
N ALA A 648 43.02 -7.57 -23.28
CA ALA A 648 42.76 -8.99 -23.54
C ALA A 648 41.26 -9.27 -23.71
N TYR A 649 40.41 -8.67 -22.89
CA TYR A 649 38.96 -8.83 -23.00
C TYR A 649 38.39 -8.16 -24.25
N ILE A 650 38.84 -6.95 -24.60
CA ILE A 650 38.42 -6.28 -25.85
C ILE A 650 38.86 -7.07 -27.09
N LEU A 651 40.05 -7.69 -27.07
CA LEU A 651 40.49 -8.58 -28.15
C LEU A 651 39.69 -9.88 -28.23
N PHE A 652 39.26 -10.42 -27.09
CA PHE A 652 38.34 -11.56 -27.04
C PHE A 652 36.99 -11.18 -27.69
N ARG A 653 36.43 -10.03 -27.29
CA ARG A 653 35.17 -9.48 -27.84
C ARG A 653 35.20 -9.18 -29.33
N SER A 654 36.38 -8.92 -29.91
CA SER A 654 36.52 -8.68 -31.35
C SER A 654 36.62 -9.97 -32.19
N LYS A 655 36.64 -11.14 -31.55
CA LYS A 655 36.85 -12.44 -32.21
C LYS A 655 35.75 -13.44 -31.91
N GLU A 656 35.29 -13.46 -30.67
CA GLU A 656 34.32 -14.42 -30.16
C GLU A 656 32.93 -13.77 -30.06
N ASN A 657 31.89 -14.52 -30.44
CA ASN A 657 30.49 -14.10 -30.32
C ASN A 657 29.89 -14.57 -28.99
N ILE A 658 30.61 -14.33 -27.89
CA ILE A 658 30.26 -14.78 -26.52
C ILE A 658 30.06 -13.53 -25.65
N PHE A 659 28.83 -13.35 -25.16
CA PHE A 659 28.41 -12.18 -24.38
C PHE A 659 27.86 -12.53 -22.98
N THR A 660 27.98 -13.79 -22.56
CA THR A 660 27.70 -14.22 -21.19
C THR A 660 28.45 -13.32 -20.19
N ASN A 661 27.76 -12.83 -19.17
CA ASN A 661 28.25 -11.92 -18.11
C ASN A 661 28.91 -10.62 -18.63
N SER A 662 28.66 -10.24 -19.90
CA SER A 662 29.39 -9.14 -20.53
C SER A 662 29.22 -7.78 -19.85
N GLU A 663 28.03 -7.47 -19.34
CA GLU A 663 27.73 -6.23 -18.60
C GLU A 663 28.45 -6.23 -17.25
N GLU A 664 28.35 -7.32 -16.49
CA GLU A 664 29.03 -7.50 -15.20
C GLU A 664 30.55 -7.36 -15.33
N ILE A 665 31.15 -7.98 -16.36
CA ILE A 665 32.58 -7.81 -16.66
C ILE A 665 32.90 -6.33 -16.92
N LEU A 666 32.12 -5.65 -17.75
CA LEU A 666 32.36 -4.24 -18.09
C LEU A 666 32.21 -3.32 -16.87
N ASP A 667 31.24 -3.59 -16.01
CA ASP A 667 31.02 -2.83 -14.77
C ASP A 667 32.15 -3.03 -13.76
N ASN A 668 32.63 -4.26 -13.57
CA ASN A 668 33.77 -4.52 -12.68
C ASN A 668 35.08 -3.94 -13.24
N LEU A 669 35.30 -4.00 -14.55
CA LEU A 669 36.42 -3.30 -15.20
C LEU A 669 36.31 -1.77 -14.99
N LYS A 670 35.11 -1.20 -15.12
CA LYS A 670 34.84 0.23 -14.90
C LYS A 670 35.14 0.65 -13.46
N ILE A 671 34.70 -0.13 -12.47
CA ILE A 671 34.97 0.11 -11.04
C ILE A 671 36.48 0.17 -10.79
N ILE A 672 37.23 -0.83 -11.23
CA ILE A 672 38.69 -0.90 -11.02
C ILE A 672 39.40 0.27 -11.75
N LEU A 673 38.99 0.60 -12.97
CA LEU A 673 39.56 1.72 -13.74
C LEU A 673 39.33 3.06 -13.03
N ASN A 674 38.14 3.27 -12.44
CA ASN A 674 37.77 4.53 -11.79
C ASN A 674 38.50 4.76 -10.45
N LYS A 675 39.11 3.73 -9.84
CA LYS A 675 39.98 3.90 -8.66
C LYS A 675 41.34 4.55 -8.99
N ARG A 676 41.74 4.60 -10.26
CA ARG A 676 42.98 5.26 -10.66
C ARG A 676 42.84 6.78 -10.47
N LYS A 677 43.86 7.40 -9.86
CA LYS A 677 43.97 8.86 -9.83
C LYS A 677 44.31 9.35 -11.24
N ILE A 678 43.33 9.96 -11.90
CA ILE A 678 43.44 10.46 -13.27
C ILE A 678 43.22 11.97 -13.29
N ALA A 679 44.01 12.70 -14.08
CA ALA A 679 43.89 14.14 -14.25
C ALA A 679 42.57 14.53 -14.94
N LEU A 680 41.99 15.68 -14.56
CA LEU A 680 40.70 16.16 -15.08
C LEU A 680 40.67 16.28 -16.61
N PHE A 681 41.75 16.77 -17.22
CA PHE A 681 41.88 16.90 -18.68
C PHE A 681 41.82 15.53 -19.40
N GLU A 682 42.42 14.49 -18.82
CA GLU A 682 42.37 13.14 -19.39
C GLU A 682 40.94 12.57 -19.34
N LYS A 683 40.20 12.83 -18.25
CA LYS A 683 38.78 12.45 -18.14
C LYS A 683 37.94 13.10 -19.24
N ASN A 684 38.12 14.40 -19.48
CA ASN A 684 37.41 15.13 -20.53
C ASN A 684 37.79 14.63 -21.93
N THR A 685 39.07 14.33 -22.17
CA THR A 685 39.55 13.87 -23.47
C THR A 685 38.96 12.51 -23.87
N LEU A 686 38.75 11.62 -22.90
CA LEU A 686 38.19 10.29 -23.18
C LEU A 686 36.74 10.32 -23.64
N TYR A 687 35.91 11.21 -23.11
CA TYR A 687 34.54 11.38 -23.59
C TYR A 687 34.53 11.74 -25.09
N TYR A 688 35.32 12.74 -25.50
CA TYR A 688 35.43 13.13 -26.91
C TYR A 688 36.02 12.02 -27.78
N LEU A 689 36.96 11.23 -27.25
CA LEU A 689 37.47 10.06 -27.97
C LEU A 689 36.37 9.02 -28.20
N ALA A 690 35.57 8.72 -27.18
CA ALA A 690 34.46 7.77 -27.28
C ALA A 690 33.42 8.25 -28.31
N GLU A 691 33.03 9.52 -28.28
CA GLU A 691 32.15 10.16 -29.29
C GLU A 691 32.71 10.03 -30.71
N LEU A 692 34.00 10.25 -30.90
CA LEU A 692 34.64 10.09 -32.21
C LEU A 692 34.63 8.63 -32.68
N GLN A 693 34.89 7.67 -31.79
CA GLN A 693 34.82 6.24 -32.13
C GLN A 693 33.39 5.80 -32.45
N LYS A 694 32.40 6.34 -31.72
CA LYS A 694 30.98 6.11 -31.97
C LYS A 694 30.56 6.58 -33.36
N ALA A 695 30.92 7.81 -33.73
CA ALA A 695 30.62 8.37 -35.04
C ALA A 695 31.23 7.53 -36.19
N LEU A 696 32.43 6.96 -35.99
CA LEU A 696 33.04 6.04 -36.94
C LEU A 696 32.27 4.72 -37.07
N ALA A 697 31.77 4.16 -35.96
CA ALA A 697 30.93 2.96 -35.94
C ALA A 697 29.61 3.15 -36.65
N GLU A 698 28.91 4.25 -36.39
CA GLU A 698 27.67 4.60 -37.09
C GLU A 698 27.92 4.80 -38.59
N LYS A 699 29.06 5.38 -38.97
CA LYS A 699 29.39 5.63 -40.38
C LYS A 699 29.74 4.35 -41.15
N LYS A 700 30.52 3.43 -40.57
CA LYS A 700 31.06 2.26 -41.28
C LYS A 700 30.05 1.10 -41.38
N ASN A 701 29.16 0.92 -40.39
CA ASN A 701 28.16 -0.16 -40.38
C ASN A 701 26.78 0.27 -40.89
N LYS A 702 26.74 1.21 -41.84
CA LYS A 702 25.50 1.87 -42.30
C LYS A 702 24.46 0.95 -42.98
N PHE A 703 24.80 -0.31 -43.26
CA PHE A 703 23.99 -1.16 -44.14
C PHE A 703 23.54 -2.52 -43.56
N SER A 704 24.24 -3.12 -42.60
CA SER A 704 23.77 -4.31 -41.87
C SER A 704 24.73 -4.65 -40.72
N PRO A 705 24.51 -4.17 -39.49
CA PRO A 705 25.29 -4.64 -38.35
C PRO A 705 24.93 -6.09 -38.02
N ASP A 706 25.88 -6.87 -37.53
CA ASP A 706 25.58 -8.18 -36.93
C ASP A 706 25.29 -8.04 -35.42
N TYR A 707 24.96 -9.17 -34.78
CA TYR A 707 24.66 -9.20 -33.36
C TYR A 707 25.84 -8.74 -32.49
N SER A 708 27.07 -9.15 -32.82
CA SER A 708 28.27 -8.79 -32.07
C SER A 708 28.55 -7.29 -32.14
N ALA A 709 28.51 -6.72 -33.34
CA ALA A 709 28.65 -5.29 -33.57
C ALA A 709 27.56 -4.51 -32.82
N SER A 710 26.32 -4.99 -32.84
CA SER A 710 25.19 -4.33 -32.20
C SER A 710 25.27 -4.33 -30.67
N ILE A 711 25.61 -5.47 -30.05
CA ILE A 711 25.78 -5.55 -28.59
C ILE A 711 26.99 -4.73 -28.12
N ASN A 712 28.12 -4.80 -28.82
CA ASN A 712 29.28 -3.98 -28.48
C ASN A 712 28.95 -2.49 -28.57
N PHE A 713 28.19 -2.05 -29.58
CA PHE A 713 27.75 -0.67 -29.72
C PHE A 713 26.80 -0.26 -28.58
N TYR A 714 25.79 -1.08 -28.29
CA TYR A 714 24.83 -0.84 -27.23
C TYR A 714 25.49 -0.71 -25.85
N GLN A 715 26.36 -1.66 -25.47
CA GLN A 715 27.06 -1.62 -24.19
C GLN A 715 28.05 -0.45 -24.11
N ALA A 716 28.68 -0.05 -25.23
CA ALA A 716 29.51 1.14 -25.27
C ALA A 716 28.72 2.43 -25.03
N GLU A 717 27.52 2.55 -25.60
CA GLU A 717 26.64 3.70 -25.34
C GLU A 717 26.23 3.78 -23.87
N ASN A 718 25.92 2.65 -23.23
CA ASN A 718 25.53 2.63 -21.81
C ASN A 718 26.69 2.99 -20.86
N LEU A 719 27.94 2.71 -21.24
CA LEU A 719 29.13 3.07 -20.47
C LEU A 719 29.54 4.53 -20.65
N MET A 720 29.23 5.12 -21.81
CA MET A 720 29.64 6.47 -22.17
C MET A 720 28.81 7.51 -21.40
N SER A 721 29.49 8.48 -20.78
CA SER A 721 28.83 9.53 -20.02
C SER A 721 29.57 10.87 -20.17
N PRO A 722 28.85 12.00 -20.35
CA PRO A 722 29.46 13.32 -20.34
C PRO A 722 30.00 13.72 -18.96
N SER A 723 29.69 12.96 -17.91
CA SER A 723 30.28 13.11 -16.57
C SER A 723 31.76 12.69 -16.54
N LEU A 724 32.46 13.01 -15.44
CA LEU A 724 33.88 12.69 -15.21
C LEU A 724 34.15 11.19 -14.93
N ASN A 725 33.53 10.30 -15.72
CA ASN A 725 33.66 8.84 -15.63
C ASN A 725 34.75 8.33 -16.58
N TYR A 726 35.99 8.22 -16.06
CA TYR A 726 37.15 7.77 -16.83
C TYR A 726 36.95 6.33 -17.35
N GLY A 727 36.64 5.39 -16.45
CA GLY A 727 36.54 3.98 -16.75
C GLY A 727 35.46 3.68 -17.78
N GLY A 728 34.29 4.29 -17.63
CA GLY A 728 33.18 4.14 -18.58
C GLY A 728 33.54 4.62 -19.98
N ASN A 729 34.03 5.86 -20.09
CA ASN A 729 34.42 6.44 -21.37
C ASN A 729 35.62 5.72 -22.02
N TYR A 730 36.57 5.20 -21.21
CA TYR A 730 37.69 4.39 -21.70
C TYR A 730 37.23 3.08 -22.34
N LEU A 731 36.35 2.34 -21.65
CA LEU A 731 35.78 1.09 -22.16
C LEU A 731 34.88 1.34 -23.37
N ALA A 732 34.04 2.37 -23.34
CA ALA A 732 33.19 2.76 -24.46
C ALA A 732 33.99 3.02 -25.74
N ALA A 733 35.07 3.83 -25.66
CA ALA A 733 35.94 4.11 -26.80
C ALA A 733 36.56 2.83 -27.41
N LYS A 734 36.92 1.86 -26.56
CA LYS A 734 37.48 0.57 -27.01
C LYS A 734 36.43 -0.32 -27.67
N LEU A 735 35.21 -0.38 -27.12
CA LEU A 735 34.11 -1.15 -27.68
C LEU A 735 33.64 -0.57 -29.02
N PHE A 736 33.42 0.75 -29.12
CA PHE A 736 33.09 1.38 -30.41
C PHE A 736 34.17 1.10 -31.47
N LYS A 737 35.45 1.09 -31.06
CA LYS A 737 36.56 0.81 -31.96
C LYS A 737 36.51 -0.59 -32.58
N ILE A 738 36.10 -1.61 -31.83
CA ILE A 738 35.98 -2.97 -32.39
C ILE A 738 34.71 -3.13 -33.23
N VAL A 739 33.69 -2.29 -33.03
CA VAL A 739 32.48 -2.28 -33.88
C VAL A 739 32.81 -1.81 -35.29
N TRP A 740 33.64 -0.78 -35.43
CA TRP A 740 33.95 -0.23 -36.74
C TRP A 740 35.23 -0.76 -37.35
N LYS A 741 36.09 -1.46 -36.63
CA LYS A 741 37.29 -2.04 -37.24
C LYS A 741 36.95 -3.32 -37.98
#